data_AF-A0A257XAN6-F1
#
_entry.id   AF-A0A257XAN6-F1
#
_cell.length_a   1.000
_cell.length_b   1.000
_cell.length_c   1.000
_cell.angle_alpha   90.00
_cell.angle_beta   90.00
_cell.angle_gamma   90.00
#
_symmetry.space_group_name_H-M   'P 1'
#
loop_
_entity.id
_entity.type
_entity.pdbx_description
1 polymer ?
#
loop_
_entity_poly.entity_id
_entity_poly.type
_entity_poly.pdbx_seq_one_letter_code
_entity_poly.pdbx_strand_id
1 'polypeptide(L)'
;AGAHDDGHIRILRIAGNGTGQLEMLSSGSQMSLFRMPSGAFTQAYLQNAFSSNSNGVLGLEATLANNLDLGLIGNGTFFLGSVGASRQYSATALGVGAGNIYRLGGGVSSNALNLDSSAAGNLGVLVENGVGTRVLIGSQAGNGAGTVDTNDIHTYTGGTVISRSSLLITRQATTGANGPLGNGGTVDIFGTLQVYNQASLRNLAGTANAYAVNIHPGAVLWLDNDAVNLTDRWDDNTAVNLNGGQLYFRARNDAAVTSTETVGAVNYSRGSSLRVDRRITNGVAQLTVASLNRAGVGSTLGIQPNGNFLGLNAGNDETERLFVTAWNTTLPTLSGTVNRNATPGFANNGILPAYYIDVTNNTFLSYNSTTGFQSVQSTLTPATNQVAYSHIISASPFTAGLNGGTAVVDVSAAAAVTLQDDPFLYALRLNRDINSSFGQFNTITFGGSGDNVGGLISVTNALSINANLKFGSTGANEAFIYTAANITMNGDISASSITKFGGSALIIAKDQTAAARGDGGFSGNWVVNGGTLQFTTLGGAGNGGTITLNSSSASTAAGSTLTLNINPGSPVLAQYSMGRIIGVDNAIINVDTQASDRTVGISDLEIFSTDTTGLSPARLRMVIGRDRSMVNAGTLYLTGTGNSILASPRPAPRTTRSPRATRPG
;
A
#
# COMPACT_ATOMS: atom_id res chain seq x y z
N ALA A 1 -16.71 -47.02 -4.94
CA ALA A 1 -16.98 -46.70 -3.52
C ALA A 1 -15.76 -45.95 -2.99
N GLY A 2 -16.00 -44.86 -2.27
CA GLY A 2 -15.15 -43.66 -2.19
C GLY A 2 -13.70 -43.85 -1.70
N ALA A 3 -12.80 -43.13 -2.38
CA ALA A 3 -11.48 -42.79 -1.86
C ALA A 3 -11.56 -41.41 -1.21
N HIS A 4 -11.11 -41.33 0.04
CA HIS A 4 -10.93 -40.11 0.80
C HIS A 4 -9.77 -39.29 0.20
N ASP A 5 -10.04 -38.01 -0.07
CA ASP A 5 -9.11 -37.05 -0.66
C ASP A 5 -8.63 -36.09 0.45
N ASP A 6 -7.47 -36.42 1.04
CA ASP A 6 -6.79 -35.57 2.01
C ASP A 6 -5.77 -34.67 1.28
N GLY A 7 -6.20 -33.45 0.95
CA GLY A 7 -5.52 -32.19 1.30
C GLY A 7 -4.04 -31.95 0.93
N HIS A 8 -3.38 -32.80 0.13
CA HIS A 8 -2.08 -32.50 -0.46
C HIS A 8 -2.23 -32.52 -1.97
N ILE A 9 -2.04 -31.36 -2.63
CA ILE A 9 -1.89 -31.31 -4.09
C ILE A 9 -0.58 -32.04 -4.44
N ARG A 10 -0.66 -33.35 -4.63
CA ARG A 10 0.19 -34.11 -5.55
C ARG A 10 -0.64 -34.37 -6.80
N ILE A 11 -0.44 -33.54 -7.81
CA ILE A 11 -0.60 -34.01 -9.20
C ILE A 11 0.76 -33.87 -9.86
N LEU A 12 1.66 -34.79 -9.49
CA LEU A 12 2.60 -35.30 -10.47
C LEU A 12 1.81 -36.30 -11.31
N ARG A 13 1.05 -35.82 -12.31
CA ARG A 13 0.62 -36.72 -13.39
C ARG A 13 1.86 -36.94 -14.24
N ILE A 14 2.59 -38.03 -14.01
CA ILE A 14 3.36 -38.65 -15.08
C ILE A 14 2.33 -39.31 -15.99
N ALA A 15 1.52 -38.49 -16.68
CA ALA A 15 0.87 -38.96 -17.88
C ALA A 15 2.01 -38.99 -18.90
N GLY A 16 2.64 -40.15 -19.05
CA GLY A 16 3.48 -40.36 -20.22
C GLY A 16 2.61 -40.17 -21.44
N ASN A 17 2.61 -38.96 -22.01
CA ASN A 17 2.46 -38.85 -23.47
C ASN A 17 3.52 -39.80 -24.03
N GLY A 18 3.22 -40.55 -25.10
CA GLY A 18 3.99 -41.71 -25.57
C GLY A 18 5.50 -41.53 -25.87
N THR A 19 6.09 -40.41 -25.46
CA THR A 19 7.49 -39.98 -25.51
C THR A 19 8.18 -39.83 -24.13
N GLY A 20 7.46 -39.96 -23.00
CA GLY A 20 8.07 -39.94 -21.64
C GLY A 20 8.25 -38.54 -21.00
N GLN A 21 7.58 -37.51 -21.51
CA GLN A 21 7.69 -36.14 -21.00
C GLN A 21 6.79 -35.89 -19.76
N LEU A 22 7.20 -34.94 -18.92
CA LEU A 22 6.45 -34.44 -17.76
C LEU A 22 5.47 -33.34 -18.18
N GLU A 23 4.23 -33.42 -17.74
CA GLU A 23 3.24 -32.35 -17.89
C GLU A 23 3.07 -31.60 -16.56
N MET A 24 3.43 -30.31 -16.56
CA MET A 24 3.25 -29.42 -15.41
C MET A 24 2.20 -28.35 -15.72
N LEU A 25 1.09 -28.38 -15.00
CA LEU A 25 0.01 -27.41 -15.19
C LEU A 25 -0.17 -26.61 -13.91
N SER A 26 0.23 -25.34 -13.98
CA SER A 26 -0.02 -24.36 -12.94
C SER A 26 -1.45 -23.85 -13.05
N SER A 27 -2.17 -23.84 -11.93
CA SER A 27 -3.49 -23.23 -11.82
C SER A 27 -3.69 -22.63 -10.43
N GLY A 28 -4.45 -21.54 -10.35
CA GLY A 28 -4.89 -20.98 -9.07
C GLY A 28 -3.81 -20.19 -8.32
N SER A 29 -3.80 -20.35 -6.99
CA SER A 29 -3.06 -19.53 -6.04
C SER A 29 -1.56 -19.85 -5.94
N GLN A 30 -1.07 -20.91 -6.58
CA GLN A 30 0.34 -21.32 -6.63
C GLN A 30 0.65 -21.97 -7.99
N MET A 31 1.87 -21.77 -8.48
CA MET A 31 2.39 -22.39 -9.69
C MET A 31 3.06 -23.74 -9.40
N SER A 32 3.12 -24.62 -10.39
CA SER A 32 3.92 -25.85 -10.30
C SER A 32 5.42 -25.48 -10.24
N LEU A 33 6.20 -26.19 -9.43
CA LEU A 33 7.63 -25.91 -9.24
C LEU A 33 8.46 -27.12 -9.69
N PHE A 34 9.42 -26.89 -10.58
CA PHE A 34 10.47 -27.82 -10.93
C PHE A 34 11.80 -27.36 -10.32
N ARG A 35 12.47 -28.21 -9.56
CA ARG A 35 13.72 -27.89 -8.87
C ARG A 35 14.91 -28.36 -9.70
N MET A 36 15.89 -27.48 -9.90
CA MET A 36 17.11 -27.73 -10.66
C MET A 36 18.31 -27.83 -9.70
N PRO A 37 18.56 -29.01 -9.10
CA PRO A 37 19.56 -29.18 -8.04
C PRO A 37 21.02 -29.07 -8.50
N SER A 38 21.29 -29.07 -9.81
CA SER A 38 22.63 -29.00 -10.37
C SER A 38 22.73 -27.88 -11.40
N GLY A 39 23.95 -27.34 -11.60
CA GLY A 39 24.23 -26.42 -12.70
C GLY A 39 24.32 -27.11 -14.07
N ALA A 40 24.13 -28.43 -14.13
CA ALA A 40 24.33 -29.25 -15.32
C ALA A 40 23.07 -29.40 -16.20
N PHE A 41 21.93 -28.85 -15.80
CA PHE A 41 20.73 -28.86 -16.63
C PHE A 41 20.98 -28.06 -17.91
N THR A 42 20.71 -28.68 -19.06
CA THR A 42 20.88 -28.08 -20.38
C THR A 42 19.52 -27.73 -21.00
N GLN A 43 19.53 -26.83 -21.99
CA GLN A 43 18.34 -26.49 -22.77
C GLN A 43 17.66 -27.74 -23.36
N ALA A 44 18.44 -28.61 -24.01
CA ALA A 44 17.94 -29.82 -24.65
C ALA A 44 17.28 -30.78 -23.64
N TYR A 45 17.83 -30.87 -22.42
CA TYR A 45 17.19 -31.66 -21.36
C TYR A 45 15.81 -31.10 -21.01
N LEU A 46 15.69 -29.79 -20.75
CA LEU A 46 14.43 -29.19 -20.30
C LEU A 46 13.35 -29.22 -21.40
N GLN A 47 13.74 -29.02 -22.66
CA GLN A 47 12.85 -29.17 -23.82
C GLN A 47 12.28 -30.59 -23.94
N ASN A 48 13.13 -31.60 -23.75
CA ASN A 48 12.69 -32.99 -23.81
C ASN A 48 11.93 -33.41 -22.55
N ALA A 49 12.24 -32.81 -21.39
CA ALA A 49 11.63 -33.16 -20.12
C ALA A 49 10.17 -32.68 -20.01
N PHE A 50 9.79 -31.57 -20.65
CA PHE A 50 8.45 -31.00 -20.50
C PHE A 50 7.59 -31.14 -21.75
N SER A 51 6.30 -31.41 -21.55
CA SER A 51 5.30 -31.33 -22.62
C SER A 51 5.11 -29.89 -23.08
N SER A 52 4.70 -29.68 -24.33
CA SER A 52 4.45 -28.35 -24.93
C SER A 52 3.38 -27.51 -24.23
N ASN A 53 2.57 -28.09 -23.34
CA ASN A 53 1.56 -27.38 -22.56
C ASN A 53 2.06 -26.96 -21.17
N SER A 54 3.26 -27.38 -20.79
CA SER A 54 3.75 -27.22 -19.43
C SER A 54 4.08 -25.75 -19.09
N ASN A 55 3.78 -25.35 -17.86
CA ASN A 55 4.13 -24.07 -17.27
C ASN A 55 4.41 -24.18 -15.77
N GLY A 56 5.04 -23.15 -15.21
CA GLY A 56 5.31 -23.07 -13.78
C GLY A 56 6.59 -22.29 -13.48
N VAL A 57 7.31 -22.72 -12.45
CA VAL A 57 8.60 -22.15 -12.04
C VAL A 57 9.71 -23.17 -12.27
N LEU A 58 10.76 -22.76 -12.97
CA LEU A 58 12.07 -23.40 -13.00
C LEU A 58 12.90 -22.81 -11.85
N GLY A 59 13.01 -23.55 -10.76
CA GLY A 59 13.67 -23.11 -9.54
C GLY A 59 15.12 -23.59 -9.48
N LEU A 60 16.06 -22.66 -9.57
CA LEU A 60 17.49 -22.93 -9.44
C LEU A 60 17.83 -23.29 -7.99
N GLU A 61 18.58 -24.37 -7.79
CA GLU A 61 19.20 -24.69 -6.47
C GLU A 61 20.72 -24.70 -6.51
N ALA A 62 21.30 -24.43 -7.68
CA ALA A 62 22.72 -24.22 -7.93
C ALA A 62 22.87 -23.07 -8.95
N THR A 63 24.08 -22.53 -9.09
CA THR A 63 24.39 -21.58 -10.17
C THR A 63 24.22 -22.27 -11.52
N LEU A 64 23.52 -21.62 -12.45
CA LEU A 64 23.30 -22.12 -13.80
C LEU A 64 24.03 -21.24 -14.82
N ALA A 65 25.01 -21.83 -15.50
CA ALA A 65 25.82 -21.17 -16.54
C ALA A 65 25.39 -21.54 -17.96
N ASN A 66 24.47 -22.50 -18.13
CA ASN A 66 23.97 -22.89 -19.44
C ASN A 66 22.95 -21.88 -19.95
N ASN A 67 23.11 -21.44 -21.20
CA ASN A 67 22.09 -20.63 -21.88
C ASN A 67 20.79 -21.42 -21.95
N LEU A 68 19.70 -20.78 -21.54
CA LEU A 68 18.34 -21.30 -21.64
C LEU A 68 17.56 -20.44 -22.62
N ASP A 69 16.59 -21.04 -23.29
CA ASP A 69 15.57 -20.35 -24.05
C ASP A 69 14.20 -20.71 -23.48
N LEU A 70 13.60 -19.75 -22.77
CA LEU A 70 12.32 -19.94 -22.12
C LEU A 70 11.21 -20.22 -23.13
N GLY A 71 11.29 -19.67 -24.34
CA GLY A 71 10.27 -19.83 -25.37
C GLY A 71 10.16 -21.25 -25.90
N LEU A 72 11.22 -22.04 -25.76
CA LEU A 72 11.26 -23.44 -26.21
C LEU A 72 10.96 -24.44 -25.09
N ILE A 73 10.80 -23.99 -23.84
CA ILE A 73 10.53 -24.87 -22.69
C ILE A 73 9.03 -24.87 -22.40
N GLY A 74 8.40 -26.04 -22.51
CA GLY A 74 6.96 -26.20 -22.35
C GLY A 74 6.16 -25.31 -23.30
N ASN A 75 5.23 -24.51 -22.76
CA ASN A 75 4.47 -23.54 -23.55
C ASN A 75 5.11 -22.14 -23.60
N GLY A 76 6.34 -21.99 -23.13
CA GLY A 76 7.05 -20.72 -23.11
C GLY A 76 6.69 -19.78 -21.95
N THR A 77 5.86 -20.20 -20.99
CA THR A 77 5.40 -19.35 -19.87
C THR A 77 6.02 -19.69 -18.52
N PHE A 78 7.09 -20.48 -18.51
CA PHE A 78 7.84 -20.74 -17.28
C PHE A 78 8.49 -19.47 -16.73
N PHE A 79 8.43 -19.32 -15.41
CA PHE A 79 9.24 -18.38 -14.65
C PHE A 79 10.57 -19.01 -14.31
N LEU A 80 11.66 -18.25 -14.40
CA LEU A 80 12.95 -18.62 -13.83
C LEU A 80 13.06 -18.01 -12.43
N GLY A 81 13.39 -18.81 -11.41
CA GLY A 81 13.49 -18.35 -10.03
C GLY A 81 14.56 -19.09 -9.23
N SER A 82 14.62 -18.83 -7.93
CA SER A 82 15.60 -19.46 -7.02
C SER A 82 14.90 -20.20 -5.87
N VAL A 83 15.41 -21.37 -5.51
CA VAL A 83 14.86 -22.21 -4.43
C VAL A 83 15.95 -22.49 -3.39
N GLY A 84 15.58 -22.39 -2.11
CA GLY A 84 16.42 -22.79 -0.97
C GLY A 84 17.49 -21.77 -0.55
N ALA A 85 18.14 -21.09 -1.50
CA ALA A 85 19.07 -19.98 -1.25
C ALA A 85 19.08 -19.02 -2.44
N SER A 86 19.74 -17.85 -2.31
CA SER A 86 19.97 -16.99 -3.47
C SER A 86 20.86 -17.71 -4.48
N ARG A 87 20.46 -17.67 -5.75
CA ARG A 87 21.13 -18.40 -6.84
C ARG A 87 21.36 -17.50 -8.03
N GLN A 88 22.42 -17.82 -8.76
CA GLN A 88 22.86 -17.03 -9.90
C GLN A 88 22.53 -17.74 -11.21
N TYR A 89 22.04 -16.96 -12.16
CA TYR A 89 22.03 -17.31 -13.57
C TYR A 89 23.18 -16.56 -14.24
N SER A 90 24.27 -17.27 -14.57
CA SER A 90 25.53 -16.70 -15.05
C SER A 90 25.84 -16.96 -16.52
N ALA A 91 24.82 -17.44 -17.25
CA ALA A 91 24.90 -17.65 -18.67
C ALA A 91 25.14 -16.33 -19.43
N THR A 92 25.47 -16.40 -20.71
CA THR A 92 25.72 -15.21 -21.54
C THR A 92 24.43 -14.61 -22.11
N ALA A 93 23.37 -15.41 -22.18
CA ALA A 93 22.06 -14.97 -22.66
C ALA A 93 20.93 -15.84 -22.07
N LEU A 94 19.75 -15.23 -21.95
CA LEU A 94 18.49 -15.91 -21.70
C LEU A 94 17.57 -15.67 -22.92
N GLY A 95 17.06 -16.74 -23.52
CA GLY A 95 16.05 -16.66 -24.56
C GLY A 95 14.68 -16.33 -23.98
N VAL A 96 13.96 -15.46 -24.68
CA VAL A 96 12.68 -14.89 -24.23
C VAL A 96 11.55 -15.92 -24.26
N GLY A 97 10.62 -15.84 -23.30
CA GLY A 97 9.44 -16.68 -23.28
C GLY A 97 8.33 -16.26 -24.25
N ALA A 98 7.24 -17.04 -24.27
CA ALA A 98 6.06 -16.74 -25.06
C ALA A 98 5.49 -15.34 -24.77
N GLY A 99 5.09 -14.64 -25.85
CA GLY A 99 4.60 -13.26 -25.81
C GLY A 99 5.69 -12.20 -25.71
N ASN A 100 6.95 -12.55 -26.02
CA ASN A 100 8.14 -11.70 -25.88
C ASN A 100 8.31 -11.18 -24.44
N ILE A 101 8.16 -12.08 -23.46
CA ILE A 101 8.28 -11.75 -22.03
C ILE A 101 9.30 -12.66 -21.34
N TYR A 102 10.28 -12.04 -20.70
CA TYR A 102 11.09 -12.67 -19.67
C TYR A 102 10.31 -12.76 -18.36
N ARG A 103 10.10 -13.98 -17.86
CA ARG A 103 9.37 -14.22 -16.61
C ARG A 103 10.37 -14.65 -15.55
N LEU A 104 10.60 -13.78 -14.57
CA LEU A 104 11.66 -13.93 -13.59
C LEU A 104 11.08 -13.88 -12.18
N GLY A 105 11.75 -14.50 -11.22
CA GLY A 105 11.30 -14.56 -9.82
C GLY A 105 10.37 -15.74 -9.54
N GLY A 106 10.29 -16.13 -8.27
CA GLY A 106 9.59 -17.32 -7.80
C GLY A 106 10.53 -18.32 -7.10
N GLY A 107 9.98 -19.46 -6.67
CA GLY A 107 10.77 -20.57 -6.11
C GLY A 107 10.62 -20.79 -4.60
N VAL A 108 9.42 -20.54 -4.05
CA VAL A 108 8.99 -20.82 -2.65
C VAL A 108 9.85 -20.23 -1.53
N SER A 109 10.86 -19.41 -1.82
CA SER A 109 11.76 -18.84 -0.83
C SER A 109 11.97 -17.35 -1.07
N SER A 110 12.24 -16.59 0.00
CA SER A 110 12.53 -15.14 -0.04
C SER A 110 13.91 -14.82 -0.62
N ASN A 111 14.50 -15.76 -1.35
CA ASN A 111 15.83 -15.66 -1.90
C ASN A 111 15.83 -14.96 -3.25
N ALA A 112 16.99 -14.44 -3.64
CA ALA A 112 17.14 -13.71 -4.90
C ALA A 112 17.60 -14.63 -6.04
N LEU A 113 16.96 -14.48 -7.20
CA LEU A 113 17.54 -14.84 -8.48
C LEU A 113 18.47 -13.71 -8.92
N ASN A 114 19.78 -13.95 -8.88
CA ASN A 114 20.79 -13.01 -9.34
C ASN A 114 21.06 -13.23 -10.83
N LEU A 115 20.81 -12.21 -11.63
CA LEU A 115 21.25 -12.14 -13.01
C LEU A 115 22.60 -11.42 -13.04
N ASP A 116 23.64 -12.19 -13.36
CA ASP A 116 25.04 -11.73 -13.35
C ASP A 116 25.80 -12.56 -14.39
N SER A 117 25.83 -12.04 -15.60
CA SER A 117 26.33 -12.69 -16.80
C SER A 117 27.85 -12.81 -16.76
N SER A 118 28.35 -13.90 -17.34
CA SER A 118 29.78 -14.06 -17.64
C SER A 118 30.25 -13.27 -18.87
N ALA A 119 29.37 -12.51 -19.53
CA ALA A 119 29.71 -11.71 -20.70
C ALA A 119 30.64 -10.52 -20.35
N ALA A 120 31.50 -10.13 -21.29
CA ALA A 120 32.42 -9.01 -21.09
C ALA A 120 31.66 -7.68 -20.98
N GLY A 121 32.16 -6.75 -20.14
CA GLY A 121 31.67 -5.37 -20.08
C GLY A 121 30.33 -5.17 -19.33
N ASN A 122 30.00 -6.04 -18.36
CA ASN A 122 28.75 -6.00 -17.59
C ASN A 122 27.49 -6.07 -18.47
N LEU A 123 27.59 -6.77 -19.61
CA LEU A 123 26.44 -7.03 -20.49
C LEU A 123 25.57 -8.12 -19.86
N GLY A 124 24.30 -7.80 -19.66
CA GLY A 124 23.37 -8.68 -18.98
C GLY A 124 22.67 -9.67 -19.89
N VAL A 125 22.09 -10.69 -19.27
CA VAL A 125 21.46 -11.83 -19.97
C VAL A 125 20.16 -11.52 -20.70
N LEU A 126 19.50 -10.39 -20.38
CA LEU A 126 18.23 -9.96 -20.95
C LEU A 126 18.49 -9.03 -22.13
N VAL A 127 18.20 -9.52 -23.33
CA VAL A 127 18.47 -8.83 -24.58
C VAL A 127 17.19 -8.62 -25.38
N GLU A 128 17.19 -7.64 -26.28
CA GLU A 128 16.07 -7.50 -27.22
C GLU A 128 16.02 -8.72 -28.14
N ASN A 129 14.86 -9.39 -28.18
CA ASN A 129 14.60 -10.51 -29.08
C ASN A 129 13.27 -10.27 -29.80
N GLY A 130 13.33 -9.41 -30.82
CA GLY A 130 12.17 -8.82 -31.48
C GLY A 130 11.70 -7.54 -30.79
N VAL A 131 10.99 -6.68 -31.52
CA VAL A 131 10.58 -5.35 -31.05
C VAL A 131 9.66 -5.45 -29.83
N GLY A 132 10.03 -4.75 -28.76
CA GLY A 132 9.20 -4.59 -27.56
C GLY A 132 9.28 -5.76 -26.59
N THR A 133 10.47 -6.36 -26.44
CA THR A 133 10.68 -7.44 -25.46
C THR A 133 10.53 -6.90 -24.03
N ARG A 134 9.69 -7.57 -23.22
CA ARG A 134 9.32 -7.13 -21.87
C ARG A 134 9.91 -8.02 -20.78
N VAL A 135 10.02 -7.46 -19.58
CA VAL A 135 10.37 -8.20 -18.37
C VAL A 135 9.22 -8.17 -17.37
N LEU A 136 8.86 -9.33 -16.83
CA LEU A 136 7.91 -9.51 -15.74
C LEU A 136 8.64 -10.10 -14.52
N ILE A 137 8.69 -9.33 -13.45
CA ILE A 137 9.23 -9.75 -12.15
C ILE A 137 8.10 -10.26 -11.27
N GLY A 138 8.13 -11.57 -11.09
CA GLY A 138 7.21 -12.38 -10.33
C GLY A 138 5.83 -12.50 -10.93
N SER A 139 5.07 -13.46 -10.40
CA SER A 139 3.63 -13.60 -10.62
C SER A 139 2.90 -13.33 -9.31
N GLN A 140 1.62 -12.97 -9.39
CA GLN A 140 0.77 -12.84 -8.19
C GLN A 140 0.39 -14.19 -7.56
N ALA A 141 0.91 -15.31 -8.07
CA ALA A 141 0.77 -16.62 -7.44
C ALA A 141 1.75 -16.78 -6.26
N GLY A 142 1.35 -17.51 -5.23
CA GLY A 142 2.01 -17.56 -3.92
C GLY A 142 3.47 -18.03 -3.92
N ASN A 143 3.91 -18.80 -4.92
CA ASN A 143 5.31 -19.21 -5.10
C ASN A 143 5.95 -18.69 -6.40
N GLY A 144 5.22 -17.83 -7.13
CA GLY A 144 5.74 -17.14 -8.29
C GLY A 144 6.16 -15.71 -7.99
N ALA A 145 5.89 -15.17 -6.79
CA ALA A 145 6.53 -13.97 -6.30
C ALA A 145 7.96 -14.26 -5.84
N GLY A 146 8.86 -13.27 -5.90
CA GLY A 146 10.23 -13.43 -5.43
C GLY A 146 11.08 -12.18 -5.62
N THR A 147 12.35 -12.31 -5.26
CA THR A 147 13.36 -11.27 -5.45
C THR A 147 14.17 -11.57 -6.71
N VAL A 148 14.35 -10.56 -7.56
CA VAL A 148 15.27 -10.61 -8.71
C VAL A 148 16.30 -9.51 -8.52
N ASP A 149 17.55 -9.83 -8.76
CA ASP A 149 18.67 -8.90 -8.63
C ASP A 149 19.39 -8.79 -9.98
N THR A 150 19.45 -7.58 -10.52
CA THR A 150 20.08 -7.27 -11.80
C THR A 150 21.41 -6.58 -11.55
N ASN A 151 22.49 -7.31 -11.82
CA ASN A 151 23.87 -6.85 -11.62
C ASN A 151 24.53 -6.37 -12.91
N ASP A 152 23.79 -6.33 -14.02
CA ASP A 152 24.28 -6.01 -15.35
C ASP A 152 23.38 -5.00 -16.07
N ILE A 153 23.84 -4.55 -17.24
CA ILE A 153 23.11 -3.70 -18.17
C ILE A 153 22.37 -4.55 -19.20
N HIS A 154 21.07 -4.30 -19.37
CA HIS A 154 20.21 -5.06 -20.28
C HIS A 154 19.81 -4.22 -21.50
N THR A 155 19.41 -4.87 -22.60
CA THR A 155 19.14 -4.20 -23.89
C THR A 155 17.71 -4.33 -24.41
N TYR A 156 16.82 -5.01 -23.69
CA TYR A 156 15.41 -5.11 -24.06
C TYR A 156 14.71 -3.73 -24.05
N THR A 157 13.68 -3.54 -24.87
CA THR A 157 13.04 -2.22 -25.09
C THR A 157 11.59 -2.10 -24.64
N GLY A 158 10.92 -3.21 -24.34
CA GLY A 158 9.48 -3.25 -24.06
C GLY A 158 9.05 -2.80 -22.66
N GLY A 159 10.00 -2.57 -21.76
CA GLY A 159 9.75 -2.16 -20.37
C GLY A 159 9.72 -3.30 -19.34
N THR A 160 9.59 -2.92 -18.07
CA THR A 160 9.67 -3.81 -16.90
C THR A 160 8.40 -3.69 -16.06
N VAL A 161 7.80 -4.83 -15.70
CA VAL A 161 6.67 -4.90 -14.77
C VAL A 161 7.10 -5.63 -13.51
N ILE A 162 6.88 -5.03 -12.35
CA ILE A 162 7.17 -5.63 -11.05
C ILE A 162 5.85 -5.97 -10.38
N SER A 163 5.49 -7.25 -10.38
CA SER A 163 4.24 -7.73 -9.78
C SER A 163 4.21 -7.52 -8.27
N ARG A 164 3.00 -7.40 -7.73
CA ARG A 164 2.76 -7.37 -6.27
C ARG A 164 3.43 -8.55 -5.58
N SER A 165 3.97 -8.31 -4.39
CA SER A 165 4.75 -9.23 -3.54
C SER A 165 6.13 -9.58 -4.09
N SER A 166 6.57 -8.96 -5.19
CA SER A 166 7.90 -9.17 -5.77
C SER A 166 8.80 -7.96 -5.54
N LEU A 167 10.11 -8.21 -5.51
CA LEU A 167 11.15 -7.20 -5.35
C LEU A 167 12.10 -7.30 -6.55
N LEU A 168 12.35 -6.18 -7.21
CA LEU A 168 13.45 -6.03 -8.16
C LEU A 168 14.54 -5.16 -7.53
N ILE A 169 15.76 -5.66 -7.53
CA ILE A 169 16.96 -4.92 -7.12
C ILE A 169 17.78 -4.62 -8.38
N THR A 170 18.18 -3.37 -8.53
CA THR A 170 19.12 -2.93 -9.58
C THR A 170 20.41 -2.46 -8.93
N ARG A 171 21.56 -2.81 -9.51
CA ARG A 171 22.88 -2.47 -8.94
C ARG A 171 23.80 -1.67 -9.84
N GLN A 172 23.57 -1.70 -11.16
CA GLN A 172 24.40 -1.00 -12.14
C GLN A 172 23.83 0.35 -12.51
N ALA A 173 24.71 1.31 -12.78
CA ALA A 173 24.33 2.57 -13.39
C ALA A 173 23.89 2.36 -14.86
N THR A 174 23.04 3.25 -15.35
CA THR A 174 22.70 3.32 -16.78
C THR A 174 23.95 3.78 -17.57
N THR A 175 24.35 3.02 -18.59
CA THR A 175 25.50 3.35 -19.46
C THR A 175 25.02 3.61 -20.89
N GLY A 176 24.99 4.88 -21.29
CA GLY A 176 24.49 5.27 -22.60
C GLY A 176 22.98 5.10 -22.69
N ALA A 177 22.51 4.39 -23.73
CA ALA A 177 21.08 4.11 -23.94
C ALA A 177 20.56 2.94 -23.07
N ASN A 178 21.46 2.03 -22.64
CA ASN A 178 21.10 0.82 -21.93
C ASN A 178 21.34 0.99 -20.42
N GLY A 179 20.50 0.35 -19.60
CA GLY A 179 20.74 0.26 -18.16
C GLY A 179 20.17 -1.02 -17.55
N PRO A 180 20.12 -1.11 -16.21
CA PRO A 180 19.68 -2.33 -15.51
C PRO A 180 18.19 -2.66 -15.74
N LEU A 181 17.40 -1.74 -16.28
CA LEU A 181 15.99 -1.94 -16.60
C LEU A 181 15.74 -1.92 -18.13
N GLY A 182 16.77 -2.21 -18.92
CA GLY A 182 16.69 -2.24 -20.37
C GLY A 182 17.13 -0.93 -21.03
N ASN A 183 16.79 -0.78 -22.31
CA ASN A 183 17.08 0.39 -23.12
C ASN A 183 15.88 1.34 -23.13
N GLY A 184 15.75 2.13 -22.06
CA GLY A 184 14.59 2.99 -21.82
C GLY A 184 13.28 2.21 -21.64
N GLY A 185 12.14 2.89 -21.85
CA GLY A 185 10.80 2.29 -21.76
C GLY A 185 10.08 2.56 -20.43
N THR A 186 8.96 1.86 -20.21
CA THR A 186 8.15 2.01 -19.00
C THR A 186 8.61 1.04 -17.91
N VAL A 187 8.53 1.48 -16.66
CA VAL A 187 8.75 0.65 -15.47
C VAL A 187 7.50 0.73 -14.61
N ASP A 188 6.67 -0.31 -14.66
CA ASP A 188 5.39 -0.40 -13.95
C ASP A 188 5.59 -1.17 -12.64
N ILE A 189 5.53 -0.44 -11.52
CA ILE A 189 5.81 -0.97 -10.19
C ILE A 189 4.50 -1.22 -9.45
N PHE A 190 4.19 -2.49 -9.15
CA PHE A 190 3.13 -2.90 -8.22
C PHE A 190 3.69 -3.51 -6.94
N GLY A 191 4.87 -4.14 -7.02
CA GLY A 191 5.65 -4.61 -5.89
C GLY A 191 6.62 -3.53 -5.41
N THR A 192 7.91 -3.89 -5.35
CA THR A 192 8.98 -2.98 -4.94
C THR A 192 10.10 -2.93 -5.97
N LEU A 193 10.53 -1.72 -6.34
CA LEU A 193 11.79 -1.47 -7.03
C LEU A 193 12.79 -0.88 -6.05
N GLN A 194 13.93 -1.53 -5.87
CA GLN A 194 15.06 -1.03 -5.11
C GLN A 194 16.20 -0.64 -6.05
N VAL A 195 16.58 0.63 -6.00
CA VAL A 195 17.71 1.21 -6.72
C VAL A 195 18.87 1.29 -5.75
N TYR A 196 19.79 0.34 -5.85
CA TYR A 196 20.82 0.07 -4.85
C TYR A 196 22.23 0.24 -5.43
N ASN A 197 23.21 0.43 -4.55
CA ASN A 197 24.62 0.57 -4.93
C ASN A 197 24.81 1.69 -5.98
N GLN A 198 25.41 1.38 -7.13
CA GLN A 198 25.72 2.33 -8.20
C GLN A 198 24.52 2.63 -9.11
N ALA A 199 23.37 1.98 -8.90
CA ALA A 199 22.22 2.15 -9.78
C ALA A 199 21.61 3.55 -9.70
N SER A 200 21.12 4.03 -10.83
CA SER A 200 20.39 5.29 -10.98
C SER A 200 19.31 5.13 -12.05
N LEU A 201 18.18 5.82 -11.86
CA LEU A 201 17.11 5.92 -12.85
C LEU A 201 17.34 7.08 -13.82
N ARG A 202 18.37 7.91 -13.60
CA ARG A 202 18.77 8.98 -14.51
C ARG A 202 19.41 8.43 -15.79
N ASN A 203 19.26 9.19 -16.87
CA ASN A 203 20.03 8.97 -18.08
C ASN A 203 21.50 9.34 -17.86
N LEU A 204 22.39 8.82 -18.73
CA LEU A 204 23.83 9.09 -18.61
C LEU A 204 24.17 10.59 -18.69
N ALA A 205 23.35 11.38 -19.39
CA ALA A 205 23.53 12.82 -19.52
C ALA A 205 23.16 13.60 -18.23
N GLY A 206 22.49 12.96 -17.26
CA GLY A 206 22.03 13.61 -16.03
C GLY A 206 20.97 14.69 -16.25
N THR A 207 20.18 14.62 -17.33
CA THR A 207 19.22 15.67 -17.70
C THR A 207 17.75 15.24 -17.62
N ALA A 208 17.51 13.94 -17.46
CA ALA A 208 16.20 13.34 -17.30
C ALA A 208 16.33 11.93 -16.70
N ASN A 209 15.20 11.32 -16.32
CA ASN A 209 15.16 9.87 -16.10
C ASN A 209 15.31 9.10 -17.41
N ALA A 210 16.02 7.97 -17.37
CA ALA A 210 16.15 7.03 -18.48
C ALA A 210 14.83 6.25 -18.73
N TYR A 211 14.00 6.10 -17.70
CA TYR A 211 12.79 5.29 -17.72
C TYR A 211 11.55 6.12 -17.35
N ALA A 212 10.41 5.80 -17.95
CA ALA A 212 9.10 6.29 -17.53
C ALA A 212 8.58 5.42 -16.38
N VAL A 213 8.77 5.88 -15.14
CA VAL A 213 8.44 5.09 -13.95
C VAL A 213 6.99 5.34 -13.49
N ASN A 214 6.19 4.29 -13.48
CA ASN A 214 4.81 4.29 -12.99
C ASN A 214 4.75 3.58 -11.64
N ILE A 215 4.43 4.32 -10.58
CA ILE A 215 4.26 3.76 -9.24
C ILE A 215 2.77 3.55 -9.01
N HIS A 216 2.33 2.29 -8.97
CA HIS A 216 0.92 1.93 -8.81
C HIS A 216 0.49 1.88 -7.33
N PRO A 217 -0.83 1.85 -7.03
CA PRO A 217 -1.32 1.76 -5.66
C PRO A 217 -0.68 0.63 -4.84
N GLY A 218 -0.15 0.99 -3.67
CA GLY A 218 0.57 0.10 -2.75
C GLY A 218 2.05 -0.14 -3.07
N ALA A 219 2.53 0.23 -4.26
CA ALA A 219 3.90 -0.04 -4.70
C ALA A 219 4.95 0.80 -3.97
N VAL A 220 6.21 0.36 -4.02
CA VAL A 220 7.33 1.07 -3.39
C VAL A 220 8.45 1.31 -4.40
N LEU A 221 8.82 2.57 -4.60
CA LEU A 221 10.09 2.98 -5.19
C LEU A 221 11.08 3.28 -4.07
N TRP A 222 12.18 2.54 -4.02
CA TRP A 222 13.17 2.65 -2.97
C TRP A 222 14.53 3.09 -3.54
N LEU A 223 14.94 4.30 -3.19
CA LEU A 223 16.24 4.89 -3.48
C LEU A 223 17.17 4.60 -2.29
N ASP A 224 18.12 3.70 -2.48
CA ASP A 224 18.88 3.10 -1.38
C ASP A 224 20.36 3.46 -1.40
N ASN A 225 20.78 4.32 -0.45
CA ASN A 225 22.17 4.71 -0.24
C ASN A 225 22.97 3.77 0.67
N ASP A 226 22.40 2.64 1.10
CA ASP A 226 23.03 1.80 2.14
C ASP A 226 24.46 1.35 1.78
N ALA A 227 24.73 0.97 0.53
CA ALA A 227 26.07 0.62 0.06
C ALA A 227 26.93 1.83 -0.35
N VAL A 228 26.34 2.75 -1.12
CA VAL A 228 27.04 3.92 -1.67
C VAL A 228 26.17 5.14 -1.51
N ASN A 229 26.77 6.24 -1.02
CA ASN A 229 26.08 7.52 -0.91
C ASN A 229 26.13 8.20 -2.27
N LEU A 230 25.16 7.89 -3.11
CA LEU A 230 24.91 8.63 -4.35
C LEU A 230 23.84 9.68 -4.09
N THR A 231 24.12 10.86 -4.59
CA THR A 231 23.11 11.88 -4.86
C THR A 231 22.53 11.63 -6.25
N ASP A 232 21.26 11.98 -6.41
CA ASP A 232 20.55 12.02 -7.69
C ASP A 232 20.39 10.64 -8.36
N ARG A 233 19.73 9.70 -7.68
CA ARG A 233 19.22 8.50 -8.35
C ARG A 233 18.02 8.80 -9.24
N TRP A 234 17.37 9.92 -9.00
CA TRP A 234 16.24 10.43 -9.75
C TRP A 234 16.57 11.81 -10.32
N ASP A 235 15.95 12.17 -11.44
CA ASP A 235 16.11 13.49 -12.04
C ASP A 235 15.32 14.59 -11.30
N ASP A 236 16.02 15.64 -10.89
CA ASP A 236 15.51 16.76 -10.08
C ASP A 236 14.34 17.52 -10.71
N ASN A 237 14.19 17.48 -12.03
CA ASN A 237 13.10 18.19 -12.73
C ASN A 237 11.95 17.26 -13.11
N THR A 238 12.13 15.94 -12.98
CA THR A 238 11.13 14.95 -13.32
C THR A 238 10.21 14.70 -12.12
N ALA A 239 8.91 14.84 -12.32
CA ALA A 239 7.94 14.63 -11.24
C ALA A 239 7.81 13.14 -10.84
N VAL A 240 7.67 12.89 -9.54
CA VAL A 240 7.34 11.57 -8.99
C VAL A 240 5.83 11.48 -8.78
N ASN A 241 5.17 10.53 -9.46
CA ASN A 241 3.73 10.32 -9.32
C ASN A 241 3.45 9.13 -8.40
N LEU A 242 3.09 9.39 -7.13
CA LEU A 242 2.93 8.37 -6.09
C LEU A 242 1.53 7.76 -6.05
N ASN A 243 0.87 7.49 -7.17
CA ASN A 243 -0.52 7.03 -7.27
C ASN A 243 -0.94 5.93 -6.25
N GLY A 244 -1.25 6.29 -4.99
CA GLY A 244 -1.35 5.36 -3.85
C GLY A 244 -0.08 4.61 -3.43
N GLY A 245 1.10 4.94 -3.96
CA GLY A 245 2.39 4.28 -3.68
C GLY A 245 3.31 5.04 -2.74
N GLN A 246 4.51 4.51 -2.54
CA GLN A 246 5.54 5.02 -1.63
C GLN A 246 6.82 5.39 -2.38
N LEU A 247 7.37 6.56 -2.07
CA LEU A 247 8.80 6.85 -2.31
C LEU A 247 9.54 6.69 -0.99
N TYR A 248 10.56 5.84 -1.02
CA TYR A 248 11.39 5.51 0.11
C TYR A 248 12.83 5.89 -0.18
N PHE A 249 13.35 6.84 0.58
CA PHE A 249 14.76 7.17 0.62
C PHE A 249 15.41 6.60 1.88
N ARG A 250 16.47 5.81 1.69
CA ARG A 250 17.31 5.32 2.79
C ARG A 250 18.69 5.93 2.68
N ALA A 251 19.18 6.51 3.77
CA ALA A 251 20.54 7.04 3.87
C ALA A 251 21.60 5.95 4.01
N ARG A 252 22.86 6.31 3.75
CA ARG A 252 24.01 5.44 3.95
C ARG A 252 24.19 5.07 5.43
N ASN A 253 24.65 3.85 5.66
CA ASN A 253 24.87 3.28 6.99
C ASN A 253 26.21 3.68 7.65
N ASP A 254 26.66 4.93 7.46
CA ASP A 254 27.96 5.41 7.93
C ASP A 254 27.82 6.66 8.82
N ALA A 255 28.58 6.70 9.92
CA ALA A 255 28.45 7.74 10.94
C ALA A 255 28.92 9.09 10.39
N ALA A 256 28.23 10.17 10.77
CA ALA A 256 28.50 11.52 10.30
C ALA A 256 28.40 11.71 8.76
N VAL A 257 27.79 10.78 8.03
CA VAL A 257 27.47 10.96 6.61
C VAL A 257 26.12 11.63 6.46
N THR A 258 26.08 12.69 5.65
CA THR A 258 24.83 13.27 5.15
C THR A 258 24.49 12.62 3.82
N SER A 259 23.35 11.93 3.77
CA SER A 259 22.80 11.41 2.52
C SER A 259 21.67 12.32 2.07
N THR A 260 21.79 12.86 0.87
CA THR A 260 20.77 13.72 0.27
C THR A 260 20.27 13.10 -1.02
N GLU A 261 18.97 13.23 -1.28
CA GLU A 261 18.37 12.97 -2.58
C GLU A 261 17.49 14.17 -2.93
N THR A 262 17.55 14.61 -4.19
CA THR A 262 16.62 15.60 -4.73
C THR A 262 15.74 14.92 -5.78
N VAL A 263 14.45 15.27 -5.77
CA VAL A 263 13.50 14.85 -6.79
C VAL A 263 12.65 16.05 -7.20
N GLY A 264 12.00 15.94 -8.37
CA GLY A 264 11.05 16.94 -8.83
C GLY A 264 9.79 17.04 -7.97
N ALA A 265 8.71 17.54 -8.57
CA ALA A 265 7.43 17.63 -7.89
C ALA A 265 6.94 16.23 -7.49
N VAL A 266 6.40 16.07 -6.28
CA VAL A 266 5.72 14.85 -5.86
C VAL A 266 4.22 15.07 -6.00
N ASN A 267 3.62 14.41 -6.98
CA ASN A 267 2.17 14.37 -7.17
C ASN A 267 1.63 13.15 -6.43
N TYR A 268 0.73 13.36 -5.47
CA TYR A 268 0.19 12.28 -4.64
C TYR A 268 -1.32 12.18 -4.74
N SER A 269 -1.81 10.94 -4.76
CA SER A 269 -3.23 10.61 -4.81
C SER A 269 -3.48 9.35 -3.97
N ARG A 270 -4.73 9.12 -3.54
CA ARG A 270 -5.07 7.96 -2.69
C ARG A 270 -4.20 7.96 -1.42
N GLY A 271 -3.76 6.79 -0.96
CA GLY A 271 -2.91 6.61 0.24
C GLY A 271 -1.41 6.63 -0.05
N SER A 272 -0.85 7.73 -0.55
CA SER A 272 0.59 7.82 -0.81
C SER A 272 1.41 7.96 0.48
N SER A 273 2.70 7.62 0.42
CA SER A 273 3.62 7.90 1.52
C SER A 273 5.03 8.28 1.07
N LEU A 274 5.72 9.01 1.94
CA LEU A 274 7.14 9.32 1.85
C LEU A 274 7.83 8.73 3.07
N ARG A 275 8.90 7.97 2.85
CA ARG A 275 9.74 7.45 3.92
C ARG A 275 11.16 7.97 3.77
N VAL A 276 11.70 8.47 4.86
CA VAL A 276 13.11 8.87 4.99
C VAL A 276 13.65 8.08 6.17
N ASP A 277 14.70 7.29 5.95
CA ASP A 277 15.27 6.40 6.96
C ASP A 277 16.77 6.68 7.13
N ARG A 278 17.12 7.13 8.33
CA ARG A 278 18.49 7.21 8.83
C ARG A 278 18.84 5.91 9.55
N ARG A 279 19.91 5.24 9.11
CA ARG A 279 20.25 3.92 9.64
C ARG A 279 21.07 3.92 10.93
N ILE A 280 21.81 4.99 11.25
CA ILE A 280 22.66 5.05 12.45
C ILE A 280 22.75 6.42 13.12
N THR A 281 23.20 6.38 14.38
CA THR A 281 23.47 7.50 15.27
C THR A 281 24.39 8.55 14.62
N ASN A 282 24.05 9.84 14.71
CA ASN A 282 24.77 11.01 14.17
C ASN A 282 24.82 11.22 12.63
N GLY A 283 24.00 10.53 11.83
CA GLY A 283 23.84 10.81 10.39
C GLY A 283 22.71 11.78 10.07
N VAL A 284 22.68 12.31 8.84
CA VAL A 284 21.53 13.07 8.30
C VAL A 284 21.00 12.37 7.05
N ALA A 285 19.68 12.18 7.00
CA ALA A 285 18.98 11.72 5.81
C ALA A 285 18.07 12.84 5.33
N GLN A 286 18.29 13.38 4.13
CA GLN A 286 17.45 14.43 3.57
C GLN A 286 16.90 14.05 2.21
N LEU A 287 15.57 14.04 2.10
CA LEU A 287 14.87 14.03 0.82
C LEU A 287 14.38 15.45 0.53
N THR A 288 14.81 16.00 -0.59
CA THR A 288 14.41 17.31 -1.08
C THR A 288 13.45 17.12 -2.25
N VAL A 289 12.27 17.73 -2.19
CA VAL A 289 11.26 17.67 -3.25
C VAL A 289 10.97 19.07 -3.77
N ALA A 290 10.69 19.21 -5.07
CA ALA A 290 10.40 20.53 -5.63
C ALA A 290 9.10 21.13 -5.08
N SER A 291 8.04 20.32 -5.03
CA SER A 291 6.71 20.69 -4.51
C SER A 291 5.92 19.42 -4.14
N LEU A 292 4.83 19.58 -3.38
CA LEU A 292 3.88 18.51 -3.06
C LEU A 292 2.51 18.87 -3.64
N ASN A 293 2.01 18.08 -4.58
CA ASN A 293 0.74 18.37 -5.26
C ASN A 293 -0.29 17.28 -4.95
N ARG A 294 -1.37 17.68 -4.27
CA ARG A 294 -2.52 16.80 -3.96
C ARG A 294 -3.40 16.63 -5.20
N ALA A 295 -3.78 15.40 -5.53
CA ALA A 295 -4.68 15.13 -6.66
C ALA A 295 -6.17 15.42 -6.40
N GLY A 296 -6.53 15.93 -5.22
CA GLY A 296 -7.90 16.25 -4.81
C GLY A 296 -8.45 15.33 -3.70
N VAL A 297 -9.79 15.31 -3.58
CA VAL A 297 -10.54 14.54 -2.56
C VAL A 297 -10.11 13.07 -2.54
N GLY A 298 -10.01 12.48 -1.34
CA GLY A 298 -9.55 11.10 -1.16
C GLY A 298 -8.04 10.93 -1.14
N SER A 299 -7.26 12.00 -1.37
CA SER A 299 -5.79 11.93 -1.40
C SER A 299 -5.18 12.32 -0.05
N THR A 300 -4.29 11.46 0.44
CA THR A 300 -3.56 11.58 1.72
C THR A 300 -2.08 11.28 1.52
N LEU A 301 -1.21 11.90 2.33
CA LEU A 301 0.22 11.67 2.34
C LEU A 301 0.70 11.32 3.75
N GLY A 302 1.12 10.08 3.95
CA GLY A 302 1.81 9.66 5.17
C GLY A 302 3.31 9.98 5.09
N ILE A 303 3.87 10.55 6.15
CA ILE A 303 5.32 10.70 6.33
C ILE A 303 5.78 9.68 7.35
N GLN A 304 6.74 8.85 6.96
CA GLN A 304 7.28 7.77 7.76
C GLN A 304 8.77 8.04 8.07
N PRO A 305 9.08 8.72 9.18
CA PRO A 305 10.44 8.74 9.73
C PRO A 305 10.81 7.39 10.35
N ASN A 306 12.11 7.12 10.53
CA ASN A 306 12.60 6.05 11.39
C ASN A 306 12.54 6.50 12.86
N GLY A 307 11.39 6.32 13.51
CA GLY A 307 11.18 6.74 14.90
C GLY A 307 10.84 8.22 15.04
N ASN A 308 11.46 8.90 16.02
CA ASN A 308 11.12 10.28 16.43
C ASN A 308 12.06 11.35 15.84
N PHE A 309 12.73 11.10 14.72
CA PHE A 309 13.79 11.96 14.18
C PHE A 309 13.36 12.91 13.04
N LEU A 310 12.05 13.02 12.77
CA LEU A 310 11.55 13.90 11.71
C LEU A 310 11.76 15.38 12.05
N GLY A 311 12.53 16.07 11.22
CA GLY A 311 12.86 17.48 11.40
C GLY A 311 14.05 17.66 12.35
N LEU A 312 13.89 18.44 13.42
CA LEU A 312 14.98 18.82 14.31
C LEU A 312 14.91 18.07 15.65
N ASN A 313 15.99 17.38 16.01
CA ASN A 313 16.18 16.79 17.32
C ASN A 313 17.04 17.75 18.17
N ALA A 314 16.55 18.18 19.33
CA ALA A 314 17.25 19.15 20.15
C ALA A 314 18.51 18.52 20.76
N GLY A 315 19.70 18.94 20.29
CA GLY A 315 20.98 18.59 20.92
C GLY A 315 21.86 17.58 20.18
N ASN A 316 21.49 17.13 18.97
CA ASN A 316 22.37 16.34 18.11
C ASN A 316 22.10 16.57 16.61
N ASP A 317 23.09 16.31 15.75
CA ASP A 317 22.97 16.42 14.29
C ASP A 317 22.10 15.29 13.66
N GLU A 318 21.35 14.55 14.48
CA GLU A 318 20.55 13.40 14.07
C GLU A 318 19.21 13.83 13.51
N THR A 319 19.11 13.93 12.19
CA THR A 319 17.88 14.44 11.57
C THR A 319 17.49 13.67 10.32
N GLU A 320 16.19 13.36 10.23
CA GLU A 320 15.53 12.96 9.01
C GLU A 320 14.74 14.15 8.49
N ARG A 321 15.07 14.61 7.30
CA ARG A 321 14.49 15.82 6.73
C ARG A 321 13.74 15.46 5.46
N LEU A 322 12.47 15.84 5.43
CA LEU A 322 11.75 16.03 4.19
C LEU A 322 11.65 17.53 3.96
N PHE A 323 12.32 18.02 2.92
CA PHE A 323 12.39 19.44 2.60
C PHE A 323 11.69 19.73 1.27
N VAL A 324 10.95 20.84 1.20
CA VAL A 324 10.26 21.27 -0.02
C VAL A 324 10.84 22.61 -0.48
N THR A 325 11.46 22.66 -1.65
CA THR A 325 12.20 23.84 -2.11
C THR A 325 11.28 24.98 -2.52
N ALA A 326 10.26 24.69 -3.32
CA ALA A 326 9.16 25.61 -3.59
C ALA A 326 8.03 25.32 -2.60
N TRP A 327 8.29 25.43 -1.28
CA TRP A 327 7.21 25.46 -0.29
C TRP A 327 6.36 26.68 -0.55
N ASN A 328 5.36 26.46 -1.38
CA ASN A 328 4.52 27.47 -1.95
C ASN A 328 3.61 28.01 -0.85
N THR A 329 3.57 29.31 -0.64
CA THR A 329 2.60 29.96 0.24
C THR A 329 1.15 29.84 -0.26
N THR A 330 0.93 29.23 -1.44
CA THR A 330 -0.39 28.82 -1.98
C THR A 330 -0.68 27.32 -1.85
N LEU A 331 0.25 26.51 -1.32
CA LEU A 331 -0.11 25.26 -0.62
C LEU A 331 -0.74 25.62 0.73
N PRO A 332 -1.55 24.74 1.37
CA PRO A 332 -2.36 25.10 2.53
C PRO A 332 -1.52 25.81 3.59
N THR A 333 -1.86 27.07 3.85
CA THR A 333 -1.27 27.84 4.95
C THR A 333 -1.44 27.04 6.23
N LEU A 334 -0.36 26.89 7.01
CA LEU A 334 -0.46 26.22 8.32
C LEU A 334 -1.62 26.83 9.10
N SER A 335 -2.45 25.97 9.68
CA SER A 335 -3.69 26.36 10.33
C SER A 335 -3.86 25.73 11.69
N GLY A 336 -4.77 26.34 12.43
CA GLY A 336 -4.93 26.08 13.85
C GLY A 336 -3.86 26.76 14.70
N THR A 337 -4.17 26.87 15.99
CA THR A 337 -3.28 27.44 17.00
C THR A 337 -2.43 26.30 17.56
N VAL A 338 -1.13 26.56 17.75
CA VAL A 338 -0.15 25.61 18.30
C VAL A 338 0.71 26.30 19.36
N ASN A 339 1.21 25.53 20.33
CA ASN A 339 2.21 26.00 21.27
C ASN A 339 3.60 25.85 20.66
N ARG A 340 4.42 26.89 20.77
CA ARG A 340 5.75 26.93 20.15
C ARG A 340 6.72 27.74 21.01
N ASN A 341 7.96 27.29 21.07
CA ASN A 341 9.06 28.01 21.68
C ASN A 341 9.91 28.61 20.56
N ALA A 342 9.75 29.92 20.33
CA ALA A 342 10.18 30.56 19.08
C ALA A 342 11.58 31.20 19.15
N THR A 343 12.37 30.94 18.11
CA THR A 343 13.41 31.80 17.52
C THR A 343 13.07 31.87 15.99
N PRO A 344 13.58 32.83 15.16
CA PRO A 344 13.08 33.05 13.80
C PRO A 344 13.17 31.80 12.89
N GLY A 345 12.15 31.56 12.04
CA GLY A 345 12.23 30.51 11.00
C GLY A 345 10.95 29.71 10.69
N PHE A 346 9.84 29.98 11.38
CA PHE A 346 8.56 29.39 10.97
C PHE A 346 7.77 30.37 10.12
N ALA A 347 7.50 29.98 8.88
CA ALA A 347 6.81 30.84 7.92
C ALA A 347 5.32 31.07 8.26
N ASN A 348 4.67 30.21 9.07
CA ASN A 348 3.25 30.33 9.44
C ASN A 348 2.98 29.83 10.89
N ASN A 349 1.83 30.21 11.48
CA ASN A 349 1.32 29.73 12.76
C ASN A 349 0.37 28.55 12.54
N GLY A 350 0.75 27.32 12.90
CA GLY A 350 -0.18 26.19 12.93
C GLY A 350 0.39 24.82 12.55
N ILE A 351 -0.51 23.91 12.22
CA ILE A 351 -0.24 22.59 11.66
C ILE A 351 -0.66 22.52 10.19
N LEU A 352 -0.21 21.49 9.51
CA LEU A 352 -0.63 21.15 8.15
C LEU A 352 -2.06 20.57 8.14
N PRO A 353 -2.73 20.53 6.97
CA PRO A 353 -3.99 19.81 6.83
C PRO A 353 -3.88 18.35 7.25
N ALA A 354 -5.00 17.80 7.74
CA ALA A 354 -5.04 16.46 8.33
C ALA A 354 -4.81 15.32 7.33
N TYR A 355 -4.72 15.60 6.03
CA TYR A 355 -4.26 14.63 5.04
C TYR A 355 -2.75 14.46 5.00
N TYR A 356 -1.96 15.26 5.74
CA TYR A 356 -0.56 15.00 6.06
C TYR A 356 -0.45 14.45 7.48
N ILE A 357 0.05 13.24 7.65
CA ILE A 357 0.21 12.60 8.97
C ILE A 357 1.61 12.02 9.14
N ASP A 358 2.18 12.18 10.33
CA ASP A 358 3.30 11.33 10.77
C ASP A 358 2.73 9.96 11.15
N VAL A 359 2.95 8.98 10.27
CA VAL A 359 2.40 7.63 10.45
C VAL A 359 3.21 6.80 11.44
N THR A 360 4.45 7.20 11.72
CA THR A 360 5.30 6.51 12.71
C THR A 360 4.86 6.89 14.12
N ASN A 361 4.61 8.18 14.36
CA ASN A 361 4.32 8.71 15.70
C ASN A 361 2.84 8.99 15.93
N ASN A 362 1.99 8.75 14.92
CA ASN A 362 0.54 8.92 14.95
C ASN A 362 0.16 10.32 15.44
N THR A 363 0.67 11.34 14.76
CA THR A 363 0.47 12.75 15.11
C THR A 363 0.34 13.63 13.87
N PHE A 364 -0.24 14.82 14.05
CA PHE A 364 -0.27 15.83 13.00
C PHE A 364 1.14 16.37 12.74
N LEU A 365 1.31 17.01 11.59
CA LEU A 365 2.59 17.58 11.15
C LEU A 365 2.54 19.10 11.12
N SER A 366 3.69 19.73 11.33
CA SER A 366 3.94 21.14 11.01
C SER A 366 5.09 21.23 10.01
N TYR A 367 5.32 22.42 9.47
CA TYR A 367 6.41 22.69 8.52
C TYR A 367 7.25 23.88 8.96
N ASN A 368 8.57 23.70 8.94
CA ASN A 368 9.56 24.72 9.24
C ASN A 368 10.44 24.95 7.99
N SER A 369 10.61 26.19 7.56
CA SER A 369 11.34 26.50 6.32
C SER A 369 12.84 26.23 6.39
N THR A 370 13.38 25.94 7.57
CA THR A 370 14.78 25.59 7.81
C THR A 370 14.96 24.07 7.94
N THR A 371 14.02 23.38 8.60
CA THR A 371 14.19 21.97 8.97
C THR A 371 13.23 21.01 8.26
N GLY A 372 12.31 21.53 7.44
CA GLY A 372 11.29 20.74 6.76
C GLY A 372 10.12 20.34 7.67
N PHE A 373 9.53 19.19 7.38
CA PHE A 373 8.43 18.63 8.19
C PHE A 373 8.86 18.32 9.62
N GLN A 374 7.93 18.47 10.56
CA GLN A 374 8.13 18.17 11.97
C GLN A 374 6.85 17.57 12.59
N SER A 375 7.02 16.59 13.48
CA SER A 375 5.93 15.99 14.24
C SER A 375 5.42 16.93 15.34
N VAL A 376 4.10 17.09 15.47
CA VAL A 376 3.50 17.88 16.55
C VAL A 376 3.58 17.11 17.86
N GLN A 377 4.17 17.72 18.87
CA GLN A 377 4.50 17.10 20.16
C GLN A 377 3.35 17.20 21.17
N SER A 378 3.16 16.17 21.99
CA SER A 378 2.24 16.17 23.13
C SER A 378 2.90 16.83 24.36
N THR A 379 3.10 18.14 24.31
CA THR A 379 3.61 18.95 25.44
C THR A 379 3.05 20.37 25.39
N LEU A 380 2.88 21.05 26.53
CA LEU A 380 2.54 22.48 26.55
C LEU A 380 3.78 23.38 26.51
N THR A 381 4.97 22.79 26.70
CA THR A 381 6.26 23.50 26.76
C THR A 381 7.23 22.88 25.76
N PRO A 382 7.02 23.07 24.44
CA PRO A 382 7.94 22.57 23.42
C PRO A 382 9.35 23.19 23.59
N ALA A 383 10.40 22.44 23.22
CA ALA A 383 11.75 22.99 23.16
C ALA A 383 11.90 23.94 21.96
N THR A 384 13.04 24.65 21.90
CA THR A 384 13.34 25.58 20.81
C THR A 384 13.16 24.91 19.44
N ASN A 385 12.44 25.58 18.53
CA ASN A 385 12.14 25.09 17.18
C ASN A 385 11.26 23.81 17.13
N GLN A 386 10.53 23.50 18.20
CA GLN A 386 9.50 22.45 18.20
C GLN A 386 8.09 23.06 18.17
N VAL A 387 7.14 22.25 17.71
CA VAL A 387 5.71 22.57 17.65
C VAL A 387 4.92 21.56 18.47
N ALA A 388 3.96 22.03 19.24
CA ALA A 388 3.14 21.20 20.08
C ALA A 388 1.65 21.57 20.03
N TYR A 389 0.81 20.67 20.52
CA TYR A 389 -0.64 20.89 20.61
C TYR A 389 -0.95 22.15 21.43
N SER A 390 -1.92 22.94 20.98
CA SER A 390 -2.39 24.10 21.74
C SER A 390 -3.06 23.72 23.05
N HIS A 391 -3.72 22.55 23.07
CA HIS A 391 -4.46 22.04 24.23
C HIS A 391 -4.12 20.57 24.44
N ILE A 392 -3.89 20.20 25.69
CA ILE A 392 -3.67 18.81 26.11
C ILE A 392 -4.68 18.49 27.20
N ILE A 393 -5.56 17.55 26.90
CA ILE A 393 -6.59 17.06 27.82
C ILE A 393 -6.06 15.81 28.50
N SER A 394 -5.52 15.96 29.70
CA SER A 394 -4.92 14.89 30.50
C SER A 394 -5.90 14.22 31.47
N ALA A 395 -7.08 14.79 31.66
CA ALA A 395 -8.15 14.26 32.50
C ALA A 395 -9.53 14.71 31.99
N SER A 396 -10.58 14.06 32.50
CA SER A 396 -11.98 14.49 32.30
C SER A 396 -12.32 15.63 33.28
N PRO A 397 -13.17 16.61 32.89
CA PRO A 397 -13.91 16.74 31.63
C PRO A 397 -13.09 17.30 30.47
N PHE A 398 -13.65 17.23 29.25
CA PHE A 398 -13.08 17.92 28.09
C PHE A 398 -13.13 19.43 28.29
N THR A 399 -12.16 20.17 27.74
CA THR A 399 -12.13 21.63 27.85
C THR A 399 -13.32 22.28 27.12
N ALA A 400 -14.13 23.03 27.87
CA ALA A 400 -15.21 23.86 27.33
C ALA A 400 -14.70 25.15 26.65
N GLY A 401 -15.56 25.80 25.87
CA GLY A 401 -15.36 27.13 25.29
C GLY A 401 -14.50 27.17 24.04
N LEU A 402 -14.17 26.01 23.45
CA LEU A 402 -13.42 25.94 22.19
C LEU A 402 -14.35 26.30 21.03
N ASN A 403 -14.55 27.59 20.74
CA ASN A 403 -15.54 28.05 19.75
C ASN A 403 -14.93 28.63 18.46
N GLY A 404 -13.61 28.58 18.31
CA GLY A 404 -12.90 29.32 17.26
C GLY A 404 -12.59 28.52 15.98
N GLY A 405 -12.74 27.19 15.98
CA GLY A 405 -12.37 26.34 14.84
C GLY A 405 -10.86 26.27 14.57
N THR A 406 -10.03 26.77 15.50
CA THR A 406 -8.57 26.85 15.37
C THR A 406 -7.84 25.96 16.38
N ALA A 407 -8.49 25.47 17.42
CA ALA A 407 -7.80 24.67 18.44
C ALA A 407 -7.25 23.36 17.86
N VAL A 408 -5.98 23.07 18.15
CA VAL A 408 -5.35 21.77 17.86
C VAL A 408 -5.19 21.03 19.18
N VAL A 409 -5.94 19.96 19.36
CA VAL A 409 -6.18 19.32 20.66
C VAL A 409 -5.63 17.89 20.69
N ASP A 410 -4.92 17.56 21.77
CA ASP A 410 -4.52 16.19 22.08
C ASP A 410 -5.24 15.71 23.36
N VAL A 411 -5.91 14.58 23.27
CA VAL A 411 -6.54 13.90 24.42
C VAL A 411 -5.62 12.77 24.86
N SER A 412 -4.74 13.10 25.81
CA SER A 412 -3.76 12.19 26.40
C SER A 412 -4.25 11.52 27.69
N ALA A 413 -5.50 11.78 28.08
CA ALA A 413 -6.11 11.29 29.30
C ALA A 413 -5.94 9.77 29.53
N ALA A 414 -5.89 9.36 30.80
CA ALA A 414 -5.83 7.95 31.18
C ALA A 414 -7.19 7.24 31.15
N ALA A 415 -8.30 7.98 31.17
CA ALA A 415 -9.67 7.49 31.16
C ALA A 415 -10.52 8.23 30.12
N ALA A 416 -11.75 7.74 29.88
CA ALA A 416 -12.71 8.38 28.99
C ALA A 416 -12.97 9.84 29.38
N VAL A 417 -13.16 10.71 28.38
CA VAL A 417 -13.38 12.15 28.57
C VAL A 417 -14.80 12.51 28.16
N THR A 418 -15.48 13.31 28.98
CA THR A 418 -16.85 13.77 28.71
C THR A 418 -16.84 15.21 28.21
N LEU A 419 -17.51 15.46 27.09
CA LEU A 419 -17.71 16.81 26.54
C LEU A 419 -18.60 17.64 27.47
N GLN A 420 -18.31 18.94 27.59
CA GLN A 420 -19.13 19.88 28.37
C GLN A 420 -20.03 20.75 27.50
N ASP A 421 -19.66 20.91 26.23
CA ASP A 421 -20.34 21.69 25.21
C ASP A 421 -20.07 21.07 23.82
N ASP A 422 -20.40 21.81 22.77
CA ASP A 422 -20.14 21.43 21.37
C ASP A 422 -18.86 22.13 20.88
N PRO A 423 -17.68 21.49 21.00
CA PRO A 423 -16.43 22.14 20.65
C PRO A 423 -16.31 22.34 19.13
N PHE A 424 -15.84 23.52 18.74
CA PHE A 424 -15.38 23.88 17.41
C PHE A 424 -13.85 24.05 17.40
N LEU A 425 -13.16 23.02 16.90
CA LEU A 425 -11.71 22.88 16.88
C LEU A 425 -11.19 22.71 15.44
N TYR A 426 -9.88 22.84 15.21
CA TYR A 426 -9.28 22.50 13.92
C TYR A 426 -9.01 21.00 13.83
N ALA A 427 -8.29 20.43 14.80
CA ALA A 427 -7.85 19.04 14.75
C ALA A 427 -7.86 18.38 16.14
N LEU A 428 -8.09 17.06 16.16
CA LEU A 428 -8.25 16.27 17.37
C LEU A 428 -7.44 14.97 17.29
N ARG A 429 -6.55 14.75 18.25
CA ARG A 429 -5.84 13.49 18.46
C ARG A 429 -6.39 12.81 19.72
N LEU A 430 -6.74 11.53 19.63
CA LEU A 430 -7.43 10.79 20.67
C LEU A 430 -6.67 9.53 21.11
N ASN A 431 -6.46 9.41 22.41
CA ASN A 431 -6.00 8.18 23.05
C ASN A 431 -7.08 7.48 23.89
N ARG A 432 -8.27 8.07 24.03
CA ARG A 432 -9.37 7.60 24.87
C ARG A 432 -10.72 7.89 24.26
N ASP A 433 -11.75 7.25 24.83
CA ASP A 433 -13.15 7.47 24.48
C ASP A 433 -13.57 8.93 24.70
N ILE A 434 -14.46 9.40 23.84
CA ILE A 434 -15.15 10.67 23.98
C ILE A 434 -16.64 10.42 24.21
N ASN A 435 -17.14 10.89 25.34
CA ASN A 435 -18.54 10.80 25.73
C ASN A 435 -19.26 12.14 25.59
N SER A 436 -20.52 12.10 25.19
CA SER A 436 -21.40 13.25 25.32
C SER A 436 -21.80 13.45 26.78
N SER A 437 -22.12 14.70 27.15
CA SER A 437 -22.71 15.03 28.45
C SER A 437 -24.07 14.33 28.65
N PHE A 438 -24.45 14.11 29.89
CA PHE A 438 -25.72 13.44 30.21
C PHE A 438 -26.92 14.22 29.67
N GLY A 439 -27.80 13.53 28.94
CA GLY A 439 -29.02 14.11 28.39
C GLY A 439 -28.84 14.96 27.13
N GLN A 440 -27.63 14.99 26.53
CA GLN A 440 -27.36 15.69 25.28
C GLN A 440 -26.57 14.80 24.31
N PHE A 441 -26.69 15.08 23.02
CA PHE A 441 -25.81 14.53 21.98
C PHE A 441 -24.90 15.65 21.49
N ASN A 442 -23.70 15.73 22.06
CA ASN A 442 -22.77 16.79 21.72
C ASN A 442 -22.22 16.62 20.30
N THR A 443 -21.84 17.74 19.67
CA THR A 443 -21.25 17.76 18.32
C THR A 443 -19.86 18.36 18.37
N ILE A 444 -18.86 17.60 17.93
CA ILE A 444 -17.51 18.10 17.66
C ILE A 444 -17.47 18.61 16.23
N THR A 445 -17.20 19.90 16.05
CA THR A 445 -17.04 20.51 14.74
C THR A 445 -15.55 20.71 14.44
N PHE A 446 -15.13 20.27 13.25
CA PHE A 446 -13.78 20.48 12.72
C PHE A 446 -13.78 21.66 11.74
N GLY A 447 -12.93 22.65 12.00
CA GLY A 447 -12.75 23.85 11.19
C GLY A 447 -11.90 23.66 9.94
N GLY A 448 -11.66 24.77 9.25
CA GLY A 448 -10.95 24.80 7.97
C GLY A 448 -11.86 25.03 6.76
N SER A 449 -11.25 25.27 5.61
CA SER A 449 -11.92 25.56 4.34
C SER A 449 -11.03 25.23 3.15
N GLY A 450 -11.62 24.84 2.01
CA GLY A 450 -10.85 24.48 0.81
C GLY A 450 -9.95 23.28 1.07
N ASP A 451 -8.68 23.36 0.65
CA ASP A 451 -7.67 22.32 0.92
C ASP A 451 -7.08 22.39 2.34
N ASN A 452 -7.46 23.39 3.13
CA ASN A 452 -6.98 23.56 4.49
C ASN A 452 -7.99 23.03 5.50
N VAL A 453 -8.01 21.71 5.69
CA VAL A 453 -9.01 21.00 6.50
C VAL A 453 -8.32 20.23 7.62
N GLY A 454 -8.82 20.37 8.84
CA GLY A 454 -8.37 19.58 9.97
C GLY A 454 -8.98 18.18 9.99
N GLY A 455 -8.81 17.44 11.09
CA GLY A 455 -9.24 16.04 11.13
C GLY A 455 -9.00 15.33 12.46
N LEU A 456 -9.17 14.02 12.39
CA LEU A 456 -9.19 13.14 13.55
C LEU A 456 -8.08 12.07 13.45
N ILE A 457 -7.34 11.90 14.54
CA ILE A 457 -6.35 10.83 14.72
C ILE A 457 -6.75 9.98 15.93
N SER A 458 -6.77 8.65 15.80
CA SER A 458 -6.58 7.75 16.95
C SER A 458 -5.12 7.33 17.07
N VAL A 459 -4.69 7.09 18.30
CA VAL A 459 -3.34 6.59 18.60
C VAL A 459 -3.32 5.12 19.03
N THR A 460 -3.04 4.80 20.29
CA THR A 460 -2.66 3.43 20.68
C THR A 460 -3.85 2.56 21.09
N ASN A 461 -4.92 3.16 21.60
CA ASN A 461 -6.03 2.41 22.19
C ASN A 461 -7.24 2.37 21.25
N ALA A 462 -7.89 1.21 21.18
CA ALA A 462 -9.22 1.15 20.59
C ALA A 462 -10.16 2.05 21.40
N LEU A 463 -10.93 2.89 20.71
CA LEU A 463 -11.74 3.93 21.33
C LEU A 463 -13.10 4.06 20.68
N SER A 464 -14.02 4.65 21.42
CA SER A 464 -15.37 5.00 21.00
C SER A 464 -15.59 6.50 21.02
N ILE A 465 -16.34 7.00 20.04
CA ILE A 465 -16.78 8.38 19.97
C ILE A 465 -18.31 8.37 20.00
N ASN A 466 -18.86 8.82 21.12
CA ASN A 466 -20.30 8.90 21.39
C ASN A 466 -20.89 10.29 21.09
N ALA A 467 -20.08 11.17 20.50
CA ALA A 467 -20.49 12.49 20.02
C ALA A 467 -20.71 12.47 18.50
N ASN A 468 -21.51 13.41 18.01
CA ASN A 468 -21.62 13.67 16.58
C ASN A 468 -20.34 14.34 16.06
N LEU A 469 -19.97 14.07 14.82
CA LEU A 469 -18.83 14.69 14.16
C LEU A 469 -19.30 15.51 12.96
N LYS A 470 -18.82 16.74 12.86
CA LYS A 470 -19.15 17.66 11.76
C LYS A 470 -17.88 18.24 11.16
N PHE A 471 -17.68 18.10 9.85
CA PHE A 471 -16.49 18.59 9.15
C PHE A 471 -16.82 19.82 8.32
N GLY A 472 -16.32 20.98 8.76
CA GLY A 472 -16.76 22.30 8.31
C GLY A 472 -18.03 22.77 9.05
N SER A 473 -18.29 24.07 9.04
CA SER A 473 -19.43 24.68 9.76
C SER A 473 -20.80 24.15 9.33
N THR A 474 -20.91 23.60 8.12
CA THR A 474 -22.13 23.01 7.55
C THR A 474 -22.00 21.52 7.20
N GLY A 475 -20.85 20.87 7.49
CA GLY A 475 -20.59 19.52 6.99
C GLY A 475 -20.11 19.48 5.53
N ALA A 476 -19.65 20.61 4.98
CA ALA A 476 -19.22 20.71 3.59
C ALA A 476 -17.78 20.22 3.32
N ASN A 477 -16.97 20.02 4.36
CA ASN A 477 -15.58 19.60 4.20
C ASN A 477 -15.46 18.07 4.14
N GLU A 478 -14.39 17.60 3.50
CA GLU A 478 -13.97 16.20 3.56
C GLU A 478 -13.51 15.86 4.99
N ALA A 479 -13.93 14.70 5.49
CA ALA A 479 -13.52 14.20 6.79
C ALA A 479 -12.25 13.36 6.67
N PHE A 480 -11.14 13.82 7.23
CA PHE A 480 -9.92 13.02 7.34
C PHE A 480 -9.88 12.29 8.68
N ILE A 481 -9.86 10.96 8.63
CA ILE A 481 -9.81 10.10 9.80
C ILE A 481 -8.65 9.12 9.66
N TYR A 482 -7.59 9.38 10.42
CA TYR A 482 -6.45 8.47 10.54
C TYR A 482 -6.63 7.55 11.75
N THR A 483 -6.52 6.24 11.54
CA THR A 483 -6.64 5.27 12.63
C THR A 483 -5.36 4.46 12.82
N ALA A 484 -4.61 4.78 13.87
CA ALA A 484 -3.53 3.91 14.36
C ALA A 484 -4.01 2.83 15.33
N ALA A 485 -5.21 3.04 15.90
CA ALA A 485 -5.99 2.04 16.61
C ALA A 485 -7.47 2.15 16.21
N ASN A 486 -8.26 1.12 16.53
CA ASN A 486 -9.65 1.08 16.11
C ASN A 486 -10.47 2.25 16.66
N ILE A 487 -11.28 2.89 15.82
CA ILE A 487 -12.28 3.89 16.23
C ILE A 487 -13.67 3.32 15.98
N THR A 488 -14.51 3.29 17.00
CA THR A 488 -15.94 3.04 16.87
C THR A 488 -16.70 4.35 16.97
N MET A 489 -17.40 4.74 15.89
CA MET A 489 -18.22 5.94 15.86
C MET A 489 -19.69 5.58 16.09
N ASN A 490 -20.23 6.09 17.20
CA ASN A 490 -21.60 5.87 17.63
C ASN A 490 -22.50 7.10 17.38
N GLY A 491 -21.93 8.25 17.03
CA GLY A 491 -22.66 9.48 16.68
C GLY A 491 -22.95 9.63 15.18
N ASP A 492 -23.64 10.71 14.84
CA ASP A 492 -23.88 11.13 13.46
C ASP A 492 -22.64 11.77 12.85
N ILE A 493 -22.47 11.58 11.54
CA ILE A 493 -21.38 12.19 10.79
C ILE A 493 -21.96 13.12 9.73
N SER A 494 -21.43 14.34 9.67
CA SER A 494 -21.79 15.34 8.67
C SER A 494 -20.53 15.83 7.97
N ALA A 495 -20.34 15.40 6.72
CA ALA A 495 -19.19 15.70 5.87
C ALA A 495 -19.61 15.57 4.38
N SER A 496 -18.85 16.18 3.47
CA SER A 496 -19.09 16.02 2.02
C SER A 496 -18.57 14.69 1.49
N SER A 497 -17.53 14.16 2.13
CA SER A 497 -16.94 12.83 1.90
C SER A 497 -16.13 12.42 3.13
N ILE A 498 -15.78 11.15 3.25
CA ILE A 498 -14.97 10.63 4.34
C ILE A 498 -13.78 9.87 3.76
N THR A 499 -12.59 10.28 4.16
CA THR A 499 -11.33 9.63 3.82
C THR A 499 -10.69 9.02 5.04
N LYS A 500 -10.65 7.69 5.03
CA LYS A 500 -10.09 6.85 6.08
C LYS A 500 -8.73 6.31 5.64
N PHE A 501 -7.73 6.44 6.50
CA PHE A 501 -6.38 5.93 6.30
C PHE A 501 -5.73 5.49 7.63
N GLY A 502 -4.51 4.96 7.58
CA GLY A 502 -3.90 4.23 8.70
C GLY A 502 -4.31 2.75 8.77
N GLY A 503 -3.53 1.94 9.50
CA GLY A 503 -3.61 0.47 9.44
C GLY A 503 -4.81 -0.16 10.17
N SER A 504 -5.47 0.57 11.06
CA SER A 504 -6.55 0.03 11.91
C SER A 504 -7.96 0.22 11.32
N ALA A 505 -8.97 -0.22 12.07
CA ALA A 505 -10.36 -0.15 11.67
C ALA A 505 -11.04 1.18 12.03
N LEU A 506 -11.85 1.69 11.11
CA LEU A 506 -12.93 2.64 11.40
C LEU A 506 -14.24 1.89 11.37
N ILE A 507 -14.95 1.86 12.50
CA ILE A 507 -16.19 1.13 12.68
C ILE A 507 -17.32 2.14 12.80
N ILE A 508 -18.29 2.07 11.91
CA ILE A 508 -19.50 2.87 11.95
C ILE A 508 -20.60 2.02 12.56
N ALA A 509 -20.94 2.35 13.81
CA ALA A 509 -21.89 1.60 14.60
C ALA A 509 -23.31 2.16 14.57
N LYS A 510 -23.47 3.39 14.07
CA LYS A 510 -24.77 4.05 13.89
C LYS A 510 -25.21 4.03 12.43
N ASP A 511 -26.51 3.86 12.21
CA ASP A 511 -27.15 4.07 10.91
C ASP A 511 -27.06 5.55 10.50
N GLN A 512 -26.40 5.84 9.38
CA GLN A 512 -26.15 7.20 8.90
C GLN A 512 -27.20 7.68 7.89
N THR A 513 -28.27 6.91 7.65
CA THR A 513 -29.29 7.25 6.67
C THR A 513 -30.21 8.37 7.13
N ALA A 514 -30.87 9.04 6.18
CA ALA A 514 -31.88 10.04 6.49
C ALA A 514 -33.07 9.43 7.27
N ALA A 515 -33.44 8.17 6.98
CA ALA A 515 -34.52 7.48 7.67
C ALA A 515 -34.23 7.28 9.16
N ALA A 516 -32.97 6.99 9.53
CA ALA A 516 -32.56 6.85 10.91
C ALA A 516 -32.33 8.20 11.63
N ARG A 517 -31.97 9.25 10.87
CA ARG A 517 -31.60 10.57 11.42
C ARG A 517 -32.73 11.60 11.43
N GLY A 518 -33.87 11.34 10.79
CA GLY A 518 -35.04 12.23 10.76
C GLY A 518 -34.99 13.34 9.69
N ASP A 519 -33.79 13.75 9.25
CA ASP A 519 -33.49 14.42 7.98
C ASP A 519 -31.95 14.58 7.84
N GLY A 520 -31.42 14.71 6.62
CA GLY A 520 -29.99 15.03 6.39
C GLY A 520 -29.00 13.87 6.62
N GLY A 521 -29.33 12.66 6.16
CA GLY A 521 -28.41 11.51 6.16
C GLY A 521 -27.09 11.76 5.42
N PHE A 522 -26.04 11.02 5.79
CA PHE A 522 -24.75 11.12 5.10
C PHE A 522 -24.87 10.61 3.67
N SER A 523 -24.56 11.43 2.67
CA SER A 523 -24.63 11.06 1.24
C SER A 523 -23.28 11.15 0.52
N GLY A 524 -22.22 11.47 1.25
CA GLY A 524 -20.87 11.60 0.71
C GLY A 524 -20.23 10.26 0.34
N ASN A 525 -19.12 10.34 -0.40
CA ASN A 525 -18.33 9.17 -0.74
C ASN A 525 -17.41 8.75 0.41
N TRP A 526 -17.13 7.45 0.49
CA TRP A 526 -16.10 6.86 1.36
C TRP A 526 -14.86 6.53 0.53
N VAL A 527 -13.69 6.96 1.01
CA VAL A 527 -12.39 6.57 0.45
C VAL A 527 -11.58 5.89 1.55
N VAL A 528 -11.10 4.68 1.28
CA VAL A 528 -10.27 3.88 2.18
C VAL A 528 -8.89 3.71 1.56
N ASN A 529 -7.92 4.42 2.14
CA ASN A 529 -6.52 4.42 1.73
C ASN A 529 -5.65 3.46 2.56
N GLY A 530 -6.25 2.77 3.53
CA GLY A 530 -5.57 1.79 4.36
C GLY A 530 -6.45 1.25 5.49
N GLY A 531 -6.09 0.06 5.97
CA GLY A 531 -6.79 -0.61 7.06
C GLY A 531 -8.20 -1.07 6.68
N THR A 532 -9.12 -1.00 7.64
CA THR A 532 -10.49 -1.50 7.49
C THR A 532 -11.51 -0.38 7.68
N LEU A 533 -12.51 -0.32 6.80
CA LEU A 533 -13.79 0.34 7.06
C LEU A 533 -14.81 -0.74 7.41
N GLN A 534 -15.52 -0.58 8.52
CA GLN A 534 -16.52 -1.55 8.97
C GLN A 534 -17.87 -0.88 9.18
N PHE A 535 -18.92 -1.51 8.66
CA PHE A 535 -20.31 -1.16 8.96
C PHE A 535 -20.93 -2.25 9.81
N THR A 536 -21.55 -1.87 10.93
CA THR A 536 -22.31 -2.80 11.78
C THR A 536 -23.82 -2.57 11.73
N THR A 537 -24.28 -1.71 10.82
CA THR A 537 -25.68 -1.44 10.52
C THR A 537 -25.85 -1.44 9.01
N LEU A 538 -27.04 -1.79 8.52
CA LEU A 538 -27.35 -1.76 7.08
C LEU A 538 -27.23 -0.33 6.52
N GLY A 539 -27.55 0.67 7.34
CA GLY A 539 -27.44 2.09 6.99
C GLY A 539 -26.11 2.75 7.34
N GLY A 540 -25.09 2.01 7.75
CA GLY A 540 -23.83 2.58 8.23
C GLY A 540 -23.09 3.42 7.19
N ALA A 541 -23.26 3.11 5.90
CA ALA A 541 -22.66 3.86 4.80
C ALA A 541 -23.46 5.13 4.41
N GLY A 542 -24.68 5.29 4.92
CA GLY A 542 -25.56 6.43 4.62
C GLY A 542 -26.45 6.26 3.39
N ASN A 543 -26.79 7.36 2.73
CA ASN A 543 -27.73 7.44 1.61
C ASN A 543 -27.07 7.19 0.24
N GLY A 544 -26.37 6.07 0.07
CA GLY A 544 -25.96 5.61 -1.27
C GLY A 544 -24.68 6.20 -1.84
N GLY A 545 -23.80 6.78 -1.02
CA GLY A 545 -22.46 7.20 -1.43
C GLY A 545 -21.57 6.04 -1.88
N THR A 546 -20.63 6.29 -2.80
CA THR A 546 -19.69 5.27 -3.28
C THR A 546 -18.64 4.92 -2.23
N ILE A 547 -18.12 3.70 -2.26
CA ILE A 547 -17.02 3.25 -1.39
C ILE A 547 -15.83 2.87 -2.26
N THR A 548 -14.72 3.61 -2.16
CA THR A 548 -13.48 3.31 -2.89
C THR A 548 -12.45 2.68 -1.94
N LEU A 549 -11.98 1.48 -2.28
CA LEU A 549 -10.94 0.75 -1.56
C LEU A 549 -9.64 0.83 -2.37
N ASN A 550 -8.75 1.74 -1.99
CA ASN A 550 -7.46 1.89 -2.66
C ASN A 550 -6.45 0.89 -2.12
N SER A 551 -5.71 0.20 -2.99
CA SER A 551 -4.61 -0.64 -2.53
C SER A 551 -3.61 0.15 -1.69
N SER A 552 -3.12 -0.47 -0.62
CA SER A 552 -2.27 0.17 0.41
C SER A 552 -1.01 -0.64 0.73
N SER A 553 -0.73 -1.69 -0.05
CA SER A 553 0.43 -2.55 0.16
C SER A 553 0.96 -3.10 -1.15
N ALA A 554 2.29 -3.22 -1.23
CA ALA A 554 2.97 -3.88 -2.32
C ALA A 554 2.69 -5.38 -2.36
N SER A 555 2.10 -5.96 -1.30
CA SER A 555 1.76 -7.38 -1.23
C SER A 555 0.36 -7.66 -1.77
N THR A 556 0.16 -8.88 -2.27
CA THR A 556 -1.19 -9.33 -2.62
C THR A 556 -2.03 -9.62 -1.38
N ALA A 557 -1.43 -10.00 -0.24
CA ALA A 557 -2.16 -10.39 0.97
C ALA A 557 -2.83 -9.22 1.70
N ALA A 558 -2.24 -8.02 1.61
CA ALA A 558 -2.75 -6.82 2.25
C ALA A 558 -3.39 -5.88 1.22
N GLY A 559 -4.61 -5.44 1.53
CA GLY A 559 -5.33 -4.43 0.77
C GLY A 559 -6.30 -3.71 1.70
N SER A 560 -6.79 -2.56 1.26
CA SER A 560 -7.86 -1.87 1.99
C SER A 560 -9.09 -2.75 2.05
N THR A 561 -9.68 -2.84 3.24
CA THR A 561 -10.75 -3.81 3.53
C THR A 561 -12.04 -3.10 3.86
N LEU A 562 -13.14 -3.55 3.24
CA LEU A 562 -14.49 -3.27 3.70
C LEU A 562 -15.01 -4.48 4.47
N THR A 563 -15.46 -4.26 5.70
CA THR A 563 -16.13 -5.30 6.50
C THR A 563 -17.60 -4.94 6.69
N LEU A 564 -18.46 -5.84 6.24
CA LEU A 564 -19.91 -5.78 6.41
C LEU A 564 -20.29 -6.79 7.48
N ASN A 565 -20.61 -6.31 8.67
CA ASN A 565 -20.79 -7.18 9.83
C ASN A 565 -22.14 -6.91 10.49
N ILE A 566 -23.17 -7.65 10.09
CA ILE A 566 -24.56 -7.44 10.54
C ILE A 566 -25.25 -8.76 10.81
N ASN A 567 -26.10 -8.82 11.84
CA ASN A 567 -27.11 -9.86 11.94
C ASN A 567 -28.45 -9.30 11.45
N PRO A 568 -28.94 -9.69 10.25
CA PRO A 568 -30.21 -9.17 9.75
C PRO A 568 -31.43 -9.81 10.45
N GLY A 569 -31.22 -10.75 11.38
CA GLY A 569 -32.26 -11.39 12.18
C GLY A 569 -33.14 -12.40 11.42
N SER A 570 -33.18 -12.33 10.09
CA SER A 570 -34.04 -13.10 9.19
C SER A 570 -33.26 -13.62 7.97
N PRO A 571 -33.68 -14.73 7.32
CA PRO A 571 -33.10 -15.18 6.06
C PRO A 571 -33.50 -14.32 4.85
N VAL A 572 -34.50 -13.44 4.99
CA VAL A 572 -34.92 -12.49 3.96
C VAL A 572 -33.77 -11.53 3.62
N LEU A 573 -33.65 -11.16 2.35
CA LEU A 573 -32.64 -10.22 1.87
C LEU A 573 -32.66 -8.92 2.67
N ALA A 574 -31.55 -8.63 3.35
CA ALA A 574 -31.31 -7.37 4.02
C ALA A 574 -30.33 -6.52 3.19
N GLN A 575 -30.72 -5.32 2.79
CA GLN A 575 -29.93 -4.48 1.89
C GLN A 575 -29.13 -3.44 2.65
N TYR A 576 -27.82 -3.35 2.39
CA TYR A 576 -27.02 -2.20 2.81
C TYR A 576 -27.36 -0.98 1.96
N SER A 577 -27.55 0.18 2.59
CA SER A 577 -27.71 1.45 1.89
C SER A 577 -26.33 2.02 1.55
N MET A 578 -25.80 1.62 0.40
CA MET A 578 -24.54 2.14 -0.12
C MET A 578 -24.61 2.23 -1.62
N GLY A 579 -23.77 3.10 -2.18
CA GLY A 579 -23.51 3.16 -3.61
C GLY A 579 -22.53 2.06 -4.02
N ARG A 580 -22.00 2.20 -5.23
CA ARG A 580 -21.02 1.27 -5.79
C ARG A 580 -19.79 1.11 -4.89
N ILE A 581 -19.30 -0.12 -4.78
CA ILE A 581 -18.02 -0.43 -4.13
C ILE A 581 -16.96 -0.62 -5.21
N ILE A 582 -15.91 0.19 -5.18
CA ILE A 582 -14.82 0.21 -6.14
C ILE A 582 -13.57 -0.33 -5.46
N GLY A 583 -13.09 -1.51 -5.87
CA GLY A 583 -11.79 -2.04 -5.48
C GLY A 583 -10.73 -1.62 -6.51
N VAL A 584 -9.78 -0.78 -6.10
CA VAL A 584 -8.66 -0.37 -6.94
C VAL A 584 -7.50 -1.31 -6.67
N ASP A 585 -7.06 -2.04 -7.71
CA ASP A 585 -5.84 -2.84 -7.74
C ASP A 585 -5.75 -4.06 -6.80
N ASN A 586 -5.88 -3.89 -5.48
CA ASN A 586 -5.95 -4.98 -4.52
C ASN A 586 -6.80 -4.57 -3.31
N ALA A 587 -8.01 -5.11 -3.24
CA ALA A 587 -9.00 -4.79 -2.23
C ALA A 587 -9.71 -6.05 -1.69
N ILE A 588 -10.24 -5.95 -0.47
CA ILE A 588 -10.94 -7.04 0.21
C ILE A 588 -12.31 -6.57 0.66
N ILE A 589 -13.34 -7.38 0.42
CA ILE A 589 -14.66 -7.26 1.03
C ILE A 589 -14.88 -8.49 1.88
N ASN A 590 -15.03 -8.29 3.19
CA ASN A 590 -15.41 -9.32 4.13
C ASN A 590 -16.87 -9.13 4.52
N VAL A 591 -17.66 -10.18 4.40
CA VAL A 591 -19.07 -10.18 4.78
C VAL A 591 -19.30 -11.25 5.84
N ASP A 592 -19.70 -10.79 7.02
CA ASP A 592 -20.16 -11.65 8.12
C ASP A 592 -21.61 -11.30 8.45
N THR A 593 -22.52 -12.23 8.20
CA THR A 593 -23.94 -12.14 8.54
C THR A 593 -24.24 -12.49 10.00
N GLN A 594 -23.20 -12.74 10.80
CA GLN A 594 -23.20 -13.16 12.21
C GLN A 594 -23.96 -14.46 12.53
N ALA A 595 -24.69 -15.02 11.55
CA ALA A 595 -25.42 -16.27 11.61
C ALA A 595 -25.46 -16.92 10.20
N SER A 596 -25.59 -18.24 10.16
CA SER A 596 -25.81 -19.00 8.91
C SER A 596 -27.22 -18.78 8.35
N ASP A 597 -27.42 -19.13 7.08
CA ASP A 597 -28.72 -19.01 6.38
C ASP A 597 -29.22 -17.57 6.33
N ARG A 598 -28.34 -16.65 5.92
CA ARG A 598 -28.62 -15.22 5.83
C ARG A 598 -28.21 -14.70 4.46
N THR A 599 -28.99 -13.76 3.95
CA THR A 599 -28.73 -13.09 2.69
C THR A 599 -28.60 -11.60 2.92
N VAL A 600 -27.49 -11.01 2.47
CA VAL A 600 -27.33 -9.55 2.47
C VAL A 600 -27.14 -9.05 1.04
N GLY A 601 -27.71 -7.88 0.78
CA GLY A 601 -27.59 -7.17 -0.46
C GLY A 601 -26.57 -6.05 -0.34
N ILE A 602 -25.74 -5.91 -1.36
CA ILE A 602 -24.82 -4.79 -1.56
C ILE A 602 -25.08 -4.17 -2.92
N SER A 603 -24.53 -2.99 -3.16
CA SER A 603 -24.69 -2.29 -4.44
C SER A 603 -23.86 -2.96 -5.55
N ASP A 604 -23.67 -2.22 -6.65
CA ASP A 604 -22.73 -2.56 -7.70
C ASP A 604 -21.30 -2.78 -7.16
N LEU A 605 -20.55 -3.66 -7.82
CA LEU A 605 -19.14 -3.90 -7.57
C LEU A 605 -18.31 -3.44 -8.77
N GLU A 606 -17.16 -2.83 -8.53
CA GLU A 606 -16.22 -2.47 -9.58
C GLU A 606 -14.81 -2.91 -9.21
N ILE A 607 -14.14 -3.58 -10.14
CA ILE A 607 -12.70 -3.87 -10.04
C ILE A 607 -11.99 -2.95 -11.03
N PHE A 608 -11.35 -1.92 -10.49
CA PHE A 608 -10.63 -0.93 -11.26
C PHE A 608 -9.14 -1.31 -11.31
N SER A 609 -8.63 -1.53 -12.52
CA SER A 609 -7.22 -1.84 -12.75
C SER A 609 -6.43 -0.63 -13.23
N THR A 610 -5.36 -0.29 -12.51
CA THR A 610 -4.40 0.72 -12.96
C THR A 610 -3.33 0.15 -13.89
N ASP A 611 -3.32 -1.17 -14.11
CA ASP A 611 -2.34 -1.84 -14.95
C ASP A 611 -2.56 -1.52 -16.43
N THR A 612 -1.57 -0.93 -17.09
CA THR A 612 -1.61 -0.64 -18.53
C THR A 612 -0.98 -1.74 -19.37
N THR A 613 -0.34 -2.72 -18.71
CA THR A 613 0.47 -3.76 -19.36
C THR A 613 -0.27 -5.09 -19.54
N GLY A 614 -1.31 -5.31 -18.73
CA GLY A 614 -2.08 -6.54 -18.65
C GLY A 614 -1.40 -7.68 -17.89
N LEU A 615 -0.23 -7.45 -17.29
CA LEU A 615 0.61 -8.45 -16.64
C LEU A 615 0.48 -8.50 -15.11
N SER A 616 -0.13 -7.49 -14.49
CA SER A 616 -0.36 -7.40 -13.04
C SER A 616 -1.83 -7.09 -12.75
N PRO A 617 -2.73 -8.07 -12.91
CA PRO A 617 -4.17 -7.84 -12.82
C PRO A 617 -4.58 -7.23 -11.47
N ALA A 618 -5.62 -6.41 -11.50
CA ALA A 618 -6.30 -5.97 -10.30
C ALA A 618 -7.06 -7.13 -9.66
N ARG A 619 -7.20 -7.11 -8.34
CA ARG A 619 -7.86 -8.17 -7.59
C ARG A 619 -8.83 -7.63 -6.54
N LEU A 620 -10.07 -8.08 -6.64
CA LEU A 620 -11.05 -7.94 -5.56
C LEU A 620 -11.25 -9.31 -4.92
N ARG A 621 -11.02 -9.39 -3.61
CA ARG A 621 -11.31 -10.60 -2.84
C ARG A 621 -12.60 -10.45 -2.09
N MET A 622 -13.52 -11.39 -2.26
CA MET A 622 -14.75 -11.48 -1.50
C MET A 622 -14.66 -12.66 -0.52
N VAL A 623 -14.84 -12.39 0.77
CA VAL A 623 -14.83 -13.39 1.83
C VAL A 623 -16.21 -13.41 2.49
N ILE A 624 -16.81 -14.59 2.58
CA ILE A 624 -18.12 -14.80 3.22
C ILE A 624 -17.90 -15.70 4.42
N GLY A 625 -18.11 -15.17 5.63
CA GLY A 625 -17.66 -15.79 6.87
C GLY A 625 -18.51 -16.93 7.43
N ARG A 626 -19.69 -17.22 6.84
CA ARG A 626 -20.71 -18.11 7.42
C ARG A 626 -21.24 -19.13 6.41
N ASP A 627 -21.61 -20.30 6.93
CA ASP A 627 -22.20 -21.37 6.13
C ASP A 627 -23.54 -20.92 5.53
N ARG A 628 -23.79 -21.26 4.27
CA ARG A 628 -25.04 -20.97 3.54
C ARG A 628 -25.45 -19.49 3.60
N SER A 629 -24.47 -18.61 3.74
CA SER A 629 -24.70 -17.18 3.67
C SER A 629 -24.46 -16.69 2.25
N MET A 630 -25.33 -15.81 1.79
CA MET A 630 -25.34 -15.31 0.42
C MET A 630 -25.13 -13.81 0.43
N VAL A 631 -24.38 -13.34 -0.56
CA VAL A 631 -24.29 -11.92 -0.87
C VAL A 631 -24.87 -11.69 -2.25
N ASN A 632 -25.87 -10.83 -2.32
CA ASN A 632 -26.46 -10.38 -3.56
C ASN A 632 -25.84 -9.03 -3.92
N ALA A 633 -25.03 -8.98 -4.97
CA ALA A 633 -24.46 -7.73 -5.48
C ALA A 633 -25.23 -7.29 -6.74
N GLY A 634 -25.14 -6.00 -7.05
CA GLY A 634 -25.65 -5.46 -8.31
C GLY A 634 -24.81 -5.89 -9.51
N THR A 635 -24.51 -4.95 -10.39
CA THR A 635 -23.66 -5.20 -11.56
C THR A 635 -22.18 -5.26 -11.16
N LEU A 636 -21.44 -6.23 -11.71
CA LEU A 636 -19.98 -6.27 -11.64
C LEU A 636 -19.38 -5.53 -12.85
N TYR A 637 -18.66 -4.46 -12.59
CA TYR A 637 -17.88 -3.72 -13.59
C TYR A 637 -16.41 -4.13 -13.51
N LEU A 638 -15.81 -4.37 -14.67
CA LEU A 638 -14.37 -4.54 -14.82
C LEU A 638 -13.88 -3.34 -15.63
N THR A 639 -13.21 -2.41 -14.98
CA THR A 639 -12.85 -1.09 -15.53
C THR A 639 -11.36 -0.82 -15.35
N GLY A 640 -10.91 0.32 -15.88
CA GLY A 640 -9.51 0.67 -15.94
C GLY A 640 -8.84 0.13 -17.19
N THR A 641 -7.52 -0.02 -17.16
CA THR A 641 -6.71 -0.30 -18.36
C THR A 641 -6.25 -1.74 -18.49
N GLY A 642 -6.43 -2.55 -17.44
CA GLY A 642 -5.80 -3.87 -17.33
C GLY A 642 -6.75 -4.98 -16.95
N ASN A 643 -6.20 -6.19 -16.83
CA ASN A 643 -6.93 -7.38 -16.41
C ASN A 643 -7.41 -7.27 -14.96
N SER A 644 -8.52 -7.94 -14.66
CA SER A 644 -9.17 -7.92 -13.33
C SER A 644 -9.56 -9.33 -12.89
N ILE A 645 -9.42 -9.61 -11.59
CA ILE A 645 -9.72 -10.90 -10.97
C ILE A 645 -10.69 -10.69 -9.80
N LEU A 646 -11.84 -11.36 -9.85
CA LEU A 646 -12.67 -11.58 -8.67
C LEU A 646 -12.29 -12.92 -8.04
N ALA A 647 -11.85 -12.89 -6.77
CA ALA A 647 -11.45 -14.09 -6.05
C ALA A 647 -12.36 -14.33 -4.85
N SER A 648 -12.87 -15.57 -4.71
CA SER A 648 -13.58 -16.04 -3.53
C SER A 648 -12.78 -17.18 -2.91
N PRO A 649 -12.04 -16.97 -1.80
CA PRO A 649 -11.37 -18.07 -1.12
C PRO A 649 -12.43 -19.05 -0.64
N ARG A 650 -12.30 -20.33 -1.00
CA ARG A 650 -13.15 -21.38 -0.43
C ARG A 650 -12.84 -21.44 1.07
N PRO A 651 -13.85 -21.39 1.97
CA PRO A 651 -13.64 -21.72 3.37
C PRO A 651 -12.98 -23.10 3.43
N ALA A 652 -11.95 -23.25 4.27
CA ALA A 652 -11.29 -24.55 4.44
C ALA A 652 -12.37 -25.63 4.69
N PRO A 653 -12.34 -26.77 3.99
CA PRO A 653 -13.33 -27.81 4.22
C PRO A 653 -13.28 -28.21 5.70
N ARG A 654 -14.39 -28.00 6.39
CA ARG A 654 -14.56 -28.45 7.77
C ARG A 654 -14.39 -29.96 7.74
N THR A 655 -13.32 -30.46 8.35
CA THR A 655 -13.11 -31.90 8.52
C THR A 655 -14.23 -32.43 9.40
N THR A 656 -15.33 -32.85 8.79
CA THR A 656 -16.29 -33.71 9.46
C THR A 656 -15.56 -35.02 9.69
N ARG A 657 -15.00 -35.19 10.89
CA ARG A 657 -14.63 -36.51 11.38
C ARG A 657 -15.86 -37.39 11.20
N SER A 658 -15.79 -38.33 10.26
CA SER A 658 -16.77 -39.40 10.14
C SER A 658 -16.91 -40.04 11.53
N PRO A 659 -18.12 -40.20 12.08
CA PRO A 659 -18.29 -40.92 13.33
C PRO A 659 -17.75 -42.33 13.08
N ARG A 660 -16.65 -42.66 13.75
CA ARG A 660 -16.08 -44.01 13.78
C ARG A 660 -17.20 -44.92 14.27
N ALA A 661 -17.79 -45.69 13.36
CA ALA A 661 -18.73 -46.74 13.72
C ALA A 661 -17.99 -47.71 14.65
N THR A 662 -18.26 -47.60 15.95
CA THR A 662 -18.00 -48.68 16.89
C THR A 662 -18.89 -49.84 16.48
N ARG A 663 -18.30 -50.83 15.84
CA ARG A 663 -18.94 -52.10 15.52
C ARG A 663 -19.13 -52.85 16.86
N PRO A 664 -20.35 -53.27 17.23
CA PRO A 664 -20.52 -54.27 18.28
C PRO A 664 -20.35 -55.67 17.67
N GLY A 665 -19.59 -56.54 18.35
CA GLY A 665 -19.30 -57.92 17.94
C GLY A 665 -17.83 -58.14 17.65
#